data_AF-A0A813I9P5-F1
#
_entry.id   AF-A0A813I9P5-F1
#
_cell.length_a   1.000
_cell.length_b   1.000
_cell.length_c   1.000
_cell.angle_alpha   90.00
_cell.angle_beta   90.00
_cell.angle_gamma   90.00
#
_symmetry.space_group_name_H-M   'P 1'
#
loop_
_entity.id
_entity.type
_entity.pdbx_description
1 polymer ?
#
loop_
_entity_poly.entity_id
_entity_poly.type
_entity_poly.pdbx_seq_one_letter_code
_entity_poly.pdbx_strand_id
1 'polypeptide(L)'
;MSGWGYFVSQNNIMAGGPVQIHDTAKNYLGASLHSNNTAELSGIAEALLWVIATRPTSSDIRIHYDSKYAAKITRLLWNPKSNKILARTCQQLATIVSQKYTLHWKWVKGHSGDYGNDKADLAADRGRDGELALIGRYQTSVTRPEYFNILDPLSTLLGTPKPIPEGDLNTLNDKWVKSLRSAAAMSLETIEVIPKQPYVTQASLDLITRRNAAKKAGYHDNATEIDKLVHKSIRNDKQTYMKEELRSHATQGLAESWPVLKRKRAGYKPKQTKLIQNDVTRPVQERAKVLADHYANQQWATKPTPPLPVRPVMYEEQAPIVTTDFTRLELDSCIGEAKKNKAPGPDEISADLIALIDDSNRDDLLALFNKCWQTTTIPDDWKEAFVVAIYKNKGHPELAKSYRPISLLNALYKLYARLIQKRLANALEPRVRNRQHGFRRKHSTSDPIHTLRRLMELFEATREPLYLLFIDWEMAFDKITREGLICSLRRLHLPEHILSVIGNMYQHTPFRVRDSDNVSQQEIQSTGIRQGCPLSPYLFILFMTVLMHDVEVSYRAEMGNAVHTHSAADPLFDLEYADDTVLMSRSSHSITKLLQCLQKEAEPYGMALNRAKTKLLVVNGPPAGVVTFTDNTPVHVVGDNESLEYLGTVLNRKGSPQITLTTRLARAKQEFNKLAQFWSHANIKTALKVRVFKHFFYPMVLYGLTHVWLTDSLRNRLDAWHCRCLRRIVRVKVSMISHVTNEVIYKKTDCQPISKELESLQLKYFGHVVRAGIADTIHNVTYNQSHNTRTLNAPKRAGRPCHKWAPGMELTVSHWATAQRPPFPIPVSQRQRVIFAKCEDRAGWRSFCALPTRRRDPP
;
A
#
# COMPACT_ATOMS: atom_id res chain seq x y z
N MET A 1 -24.04 -4.64 -8.82
CA MET A 1 -23.77 -3.20 -8.57
C MET A 1 -25.09 -2.58 -8.12
N SER A 2 -25.12 -1.32 -7.72
CA SER A 2 -26.38 -0.60 -7.45
C SER A 2 -26.41 0.60 -8.39
N GLY A 3 -27.55 0.87 -9.00
CA GLY A 3 -27.78 2.09 -9.77
C GLY A 3 -28.66 3.05 -8.99
N TRP A 4 -28.58 4.34 -9.30
CA TRP A 4 -29.44 5.38 -8.76
C TRP A 4 -30.31 5.92 -9.89
N GLY A 5 -31.48 6.46 -9.54
CA GLY A 5 -32.40 7.05 -10.50
C GLY A 5 -33.26 8.14 -9.87
N TYR A 6 -33.67 9.13 -10.66
CA TYR A 6 -34.70 10.10 -10.29
C TYR A 6 -35.51 10.50 -11.53
N PHE A 7 -36.71 11.03 -11.28
CA PHE A 7 -37.63 11.50 -12.31
C PHE A 7 -38.14 12.91 -11.97
N VAL A 8 -38.21 13.80 -12.96
CA VAL A 8 -38.77 15.15 -12.83
C VAL A 8 -40.02 15.26 -13.69
N SER A 9 -41.16 15.50 -13.03
CA SER A 9 -42.49 15.48 -13.67
C SER A 9 -42.73 16.63 -14.65
N GLN A 10 -42.31 17.86 -14.32
CA GLN A 10 -42.61 19.05 -15.13
C GLN A 10 -42.09 18.98 -16.57
N ASN A 11 -40.98 18.26 -16.81
CA ASN A 11 -40.34 18.15 -18.12
C ASN A 11 -40.20 16.69 -18.59
N ASN A 12 -40.87 15.74 -17.90
CA ASN A 12 -40.78 14.29 -18.17
C ASN A 12 -39.33 13.78 -18.27
N ILE A 13 -38.46 14.27 -17.37
CA ILE A 13 -37.02 13.99 -17.37
C ILE A 13 -36.76 12.76 -16.51
N MET A 14 -36.10 11.75 -17.11
CA MET A 14 -35.68 10.53 -16.42
C MET A 14 -34.15 10.43 -16.45
N ALA A 15 -33.52 10.34 -15.28
CA ALA A 15 -32.07 10.30 -15.15
C ALA A 15 -31.64 9.18 -14.18
N GLY A 16 -30.53 8.53 -14.50
CA GLY A 16 -30.01 7.41 -13.71
C GLY A 16 -28.62 7.00 -14.14
N GLY A 17 -27.92 6.29 -13.25
CA GLY A 17 -26.56 5.84 -13.49
C GLY A 17 -26.01 4.93 -12.40
N PRO A 18 -24.80 4.37 -12.60
CA PRO A 18 -24.18 3.51 -11.61
C PRO A 18 -23.73 4.29 -10.37
N VAL A 19 -24.04 3.76 -9.18
CA VAL A 19 -23.52 4.29 -7.90
C VAL A 19 -22.00 4.17 -7.89
N GLN A 20 -21.31 5.29 -7.70
CA GLN A 20 -19.86 5.34 -7.65
C GLN A 20 -19.36 5.17 -6.22
N ILE A 21 -18.71 4.04 -5.91
CA ILE A 21 -18.14 3.75 -4.57
C ILE A 21 -16.64 4.05 -4.45
N HIS A 22 -16.05 4.59 -5.51
CA HIS A 22 -14.63 4.91 -5.57
C HIS A 22 -14.46 6.42 -5.64
N ASP A 23 -13.64 6.97 -4.73
CA ASP A 23 -13.32 8.40 -4.65
C ASP A 23 -12.67 8.98 -5.92
N THR A 24 -12.11 8.12 -6.78
CA THR A 24 -11.58 8.46 -8.11
C THR A 24 -12.63 8.69 -9.17
N ALA A 25 -13.84 8.18 -8.97
CA ALA A 25 -14.86 8.34 -9.98
C ALA A 25 -15.21 9.82 -10.09
N LYS A 26 -15.23 10.35 -11.32
CA LYS A 26 -15.58 11.74 -11.63
C LYS A 26 -16.84 12.21 -10.92
N ASN A 27 -17.77 11.27 -10.67
CA ASN A 27 -19.09 11.52 -10.11
C ASN A 27 -19.28 10.94 -8.70
N TYR A 28 -18.20 10.68 -7.97
CA TYR A 28 -18.25 10.17 -6.61
C TYR A 28 -18.97 11.14 -5.66
N LEU A 29 -19.96 10.62 -4.93
CA LEU A 29 -20.75 11.38 -3.95
C LEU A 29 -20.54 10.91 -2.50
N GLY A 30 -19.48 10.13 -2.21
CA GLY A 30 -19.22 9.65 -0.85
C GLY A 30 -19.76 8.25 -0.53
N ALA A 31 -20.19 7.48 -1.54
CA ALA A 31 -20.72 6.14 -1.33
C ALA A 31 -19.60 5.17 -0.91
N SER A 32 -19.79 4.43 0.17
CA SER A 32 -18.77 3.50 0.70
C SER A 32 -18.99 2.05 0.30
N LEU A 33 -20.21 1.70 -0.15
CA LEU A 33 -20.62 0.35 -0.54
C LEU A 33 -21.84 0.38 -1.44
N HIS A 34 -22.06 -0.68 -2.23
CA HIS A 34 -23.29 -0.87 -2.98
C HIS A 34 -24.39 -1.46 -2.09
N SER A 35 -25.55 -0.80 -2.03
CA SER A 35 -26.78 -1.28 -1.39
C SER A 35 -27.97 -0.49 -1.91
N ASN A 36 -29.20 -0.98 -1.69
CA ASN A 36 -30.41 -0.23 -2.03
C ASN A 36 -30.41 1.14 -1.32
N ASN A 37 -30.15 1.18 -0.01
CA ASN A 37 -30.03 2.45 0.71
C ASN A 37 -28.96 3.39 0.15
N THR A 38 -27.88 2.87 -0.45
CA THR A 38 -26.89 3.69 -1.15
C THR A 38 -27.44 4.26 -2.45
N ALA A 39 -28.16 3.45 -3.23
CA ALA A 39 -28.84 3.88 -4.45
C ALA A 39 -29.83 5.01 -4.16
N GLU A 40 -30.67 4.84 -3.14
CA GLU A 40 -31.66 5.83 -2.72
C GLU A 40 -31.02 7.17 -2.32
N LEU A 41 -30.00 7.12 -1.47
CA LEU A 41 -29.26 8.32 -1.08
C LEU A 41 -28.60 8.99 -2.29
N SER A 42 -28.02 8.21 -3.20
CA SER A 42 -27.40 8.73 -4.41
C SER A 42 -28.43 9.36 -5.36
N GLY A 43 -29.61 8.76 -5.50
CA GLY A 43 -30.71 9.29 -6.31
C GLY A 43 -31.21 10.63 -5.78
N ILE A 44 -31.42 10.73 -4.45
CA ILE A 44 -31.77 12.00 -3.79
C ILE A 44 -30.68 13.06 -4.00
N ALA A 45 -29.40 12.69 -3.85
CA ALA A 45 -28.30 13.63 -4.05
C ALA A 45 -28.23 14.16 -5.50
N GLU A 46 -28.40 13.29 -6.50
CA GLU A 46 -28.40 13.69 -7.91
C GLU A 46 -29.63 14.53 -8.27
N ALA A 47 -30.80 14.24 -7.70
CA ALA A 47 -32.00 15.07 -7.87
C ALA A 47 -31.81 16.48 -7.30
N LEU A 48 -31.19 16.60 -6.11
CA LEU A 48 -30.89 17.90 -5.50
C LEU A 48 -29.84 18.68 -6.31
N LEU A 49 -28.81 17.99 -6.82
CA LEU A 49 -27.83 18.59 -7.74
C LEU A 49 -28.49 19.11 -9.02
N TRP A 50 -29.49 18.39 -9.55
CA TRP A 50 -30.26 18.83 -10.71
C TRP A 50 -31.03 20.13 -10.43
N VAL A 51 -31.67 20.26 -9.26
CA VAL A 51 -32.35 21.50 -8.85
C VAL A 51 -31.38 22.68 -8.78
N ILE A 52 -30.19 22.46 -8.21
CA ILE A 52 -29.13 23.48 -8.14
C ILE A 52 -28.67 23.91 -9.54
N ALA A 53 -28.48 22.95 -10.43
CA ALA A 53 -27.97 23.19 -11.78
C ALA A 53 -28.99 23.89 -12.69
N THR A 54 -30.28 23.52 -12.59
CA THR A 54 -31.32 24.01 -13.50
C THR A 54 -32.02 25.27 -13.02
N ARG A 55 -31.90 25.61 -11.73
CA ARG A 55 -32.51 26.79 -11.11
C ARG A 55 -34.00 26.97 -11.52
N PRO A 56 -34.86 26.00 -11.19
CA PRO A 56 -36.26 26.02 -11.61
C PRO A 56 -36.97 27.30 -11.15
N THR A 57 -37.95 27.76 -11.93
CA THR A 57 -38.69 29.01 -11.68
C THR A 57 -39.64 28.91 -10.49
N SER A 58 -40.08 27.70 -10.11
CA SER A 58 -40.91 27.44 -8.95
C SER A 58 -40.10 27.56 -7.65
N SER A 59 -40.61 28.31 -6.67
CA SER A 59 -40.07 28.35 -5.31
C SER A 59 -40.36 27.07 -4.51
N ASP A 60 -41.38 26.31 -4.89
CA ASP A 60 -41.76 25.07 -4.20
C ASP A 60 -41.26 23.84 -4.97
N ILE A 61 -40.52 22.99 -4.27
CA ILE A 61 -39.96 21.74 -4.80
C ILE A 61 -40.53 20.57 -4.00
N ARG A 62 -41.20 19.64 -4.69
CA ARG A 62 -41.78 18.45 -4.08
C ARG A 62 -40.92 17.23 -4.39
N ILE A 63 -40.30 16.66 -3.37
CA ILE A 63 -39.52 15.42 -3.46
C ILE A 63 -40.43 14.26 -3.06
N HIS A 64 -40.76 13.44 -4.05
CA HIS A 64 -41.47 12.19 -3.86
C HIS A 64 -40.42 11.08 -3.67
N TYR A 65 -40.57 10.28 -2.61
CA TYR A 65 -39.58 9.26 -2.25
C TYR A 65 -40.26 8.00 -1.70
N ASP A 66 -39.67 6.84 -1.95
CA ASP A 66 -40.14 5.55 -1.44
C ASP A 66 -39.30 5.04 -0.25
N SER A 67 -38.04 5.47 -0.16
CA SER A 67 -37.15 5.15 0.94
C SER A 67 -37.28 6.11 2.12
N LYS A 68 -38.06 5.72 3.13
CA LYS A 68 -38.14 6.44 4.42
C LYS A 68 -36.78 6.57 5.10
N TYR A 69 -35.88 5.60 4.92
CA TYR A 69 -34.52 5.68 5.43
C TYR A 69 -33.76 6.84 4.79
N ALA A 70 -33.69 6.87 3.45
CA ALA A 70 -32.91 7.88 2.75
C ALA A 70 -33.46 9.30 3.01
N ALA A 71 -34.79 9.47 2.94
CA ALA A 71 -35.40 10.77 3.24
C ALA A 71 -35.17 11.23 4.69
N LYS A 72 -35.29 10.33 5.69
CA LYS A 72 -35.03 10.70 7.10
C LYS A 72 -33.56 11.01 7.36
N ILE A 73 -32.63 10.28 6.74
CA ILE A 73 -31.20 10.59 6.80
C ILE A 73 -30.95 11.97 6.19
N THR A 74 -31.43 12.24 4.98
CA THR A 74 -31.26 13.52 4.28
C THR A 74 -31.83 14.69 5.07
N ARG A 75 -32.92 14.48 5.81
CA ARG A 75 -33.59 15.50 6.64
C ARG A 75 -33.03 15.62 8.06
N LEU A 76 -31.87 15.02 8.36
CA LEU A 76 -31.26 15.02 9.69
C LEU A 76 -32.14 14.42 10.80
N LEU A 77 -33.15 13.62 10.44
CA LEU A 77 -34.04 12.98 11.42
C LEU A 77 -33.42 11.71 11.99
N TRP A 78 -32.53 11.04 11.23
CA TRP A 78 -31.85 9.81 11.62
C TRP A 78 -30.34 9.90 11.38
N ASN A 79 -29.56 9.16 12.18
CA ASN A 79 -28.09 9.07 12.05
C ASN A 79 -27.65 7.92 11.14
N PRO A 80 -26.74 8.16 10.16
CA PRO A 80 -26.30 7.13 9.22
C PRO A 80 -25.35 6.12 9.88
N LYS A 81 -25.73 4.84 9.84
CA LYS A 81 -24.87 3.72 10.31
C LYS A 81 -23.80 3.31 9.29
N SER A 82 -24.08 3.49 8.00
CA SER A 82 -23.20 3.21 6.86
C SER A 82 -23.32 4.32 5.81
N ASN A 83 -22.40 4.41 4.85
CA ASN A 83 -22.36 5.49 3.85
C ASN A 83 -22.36 6.89 4.47
N LYS A 84 -21.61 7.09 5.56
CA LYS A 84 -21.60 8.34 6.33
C LYS A 84 -21.26 9.57 5.48
N ILE A 85 -20.35 9.44 4.52
CA ILE A 85 -19.95 10.54 3.63
C ILE A 85 -21.11 10.88 2.68
N LEU A 86 -21.67 9.89 1.96
CA LEU A 86 -22.83 10.10 1.09
C LEU A 86 -24.04 10.66 1.84
N ALA A 87 -24.33 10.16 3.04
CA ALA A 87 -25.40 10.67 3.88
C ALA A 87 -25.22 12.15 4.21
N ARG A 88 -23.99 12.55 4.60
CA ARG A 88 -23.65 13.96 4.82
C ARG A 88 -23.78 14.77 3.53
N THR A 89 -23.35 14.25 2.38
CA THR A 89 -23.53 14.91 1.08
C THR A 89 -25.01 15.16 0.78
N CYS A 90 -25.89 14.18 1.00
CA CYS A 90 -27.34 14.35 0.80
C CYS A 90 -27.92 15.44 1.72
N GLN A 91 -27.57 15.39 3.00
CA GLN A 91 -27.99 16.36 4.01
C GLN A 91 -27.60 17.78 3.58
N GLN A 92 -26.34 17.95 3.16
CA GLN A 92 -25.82 19.25 2.73
C GLN A 92 -26.53 19.78 1.48
N LEU A 93 -26.73 18.93 0.47
CA LEU A 93 -27.43 19.32 -0.75
C LEU A 93 -28.87 19.75 -0.47
N ALA A 94 -29.56 19.05 0.45
CA ALA A 94 -30.91 19.42 0.85
C ALA A 94 -30.94 20.77 1.54
N THR A 95 -29.96 21.05 2.40
CA THR A 95 -29.84 22.37 3.05
C THR A 95 -29.55 23.48 2.02
N ILE A 96 -28.67 23.26 1.03
CA ILE A 96 -28.41 24.23 -0.03
C ILE A 96 -29.70 24.58 -0.77
N VAL A 97 -30.43 23.57 -1.23
CA VAL A 97 -31.67 23.78 -1.97
C VAL A 97 -32.70 24.50 -1.09
N SER A 98 -32.75 24.20 0.21
CA SER A 98 -33.69 24.83 1.14
C SER A 98 -33.45 26.33 1.39
N GLN A 99 -32.28 26.88 1.05
CA GLN A 99 -32.03 28.33 1.18
C GLN A 99 -32.82 29.16 0.17
N LYS A 100 -33.17 28.58 -0.98
CA LYS A 100 -33.86 29.27 -2.07
C LYS A 100 -35.24 28.68 -2.38
N TYR A 101 -35.47 27.42 -2.02
CA TYR A 101 -36.69 26.69 -2.34
C TYR A 101 -37.30 26.05 -1.11
N THR A 102 -38.63 26.05 -1.04
CA THR A 102 -39.36 25.28 -0.02
C THR A 102 -39.37 23.81 -0.44
N LEU A 103 -38.72 22.94 0.34
CA LEU A 103 -38.68 21.50 0.10
C LEU A 103 -39.84 20.78 0.79
N HIS A 104 -40.75 20.21 0.02
CA HIS A 104 -41.80 19.32 0.51
C HIS A 104 -41.43 17.86 0.27
N TRP A 105 -41.56 17.04 1.30
CA TRP A 105 -41.20 15.62 1.26
C TRP A 105 -42.46 14.77 1.32
N LYS A 106 -42.80 14.08 0.22
CA LYS A 106 -43.97 13.19 0.15
C LYS A 106 -43.53 11.75 0.00
N TRP A 107 -43.88 10.92 0.98
CA TRP A 107 -43.64 9.49 0.87
C TRP A 107 -44.61 8.87 -0.14
N VAL A 108 -44.08 8.03 -1.02
CA VAL A 108 -44.81 7.23 -1.99
C VAL A 108 -44.49 5.76 -1.71
N LYS A 109 -45.46 4.87 -1.93
CA LYS A 109 -45.23 3.44 -1.73
C LYS A 109 -44.47 2.90 -2.95
N GLY A 110 -43.31 2.28 -2.74
CA GLY A 110 -42.58 1.61 -3.81
C GLY A 110 -43.43 0.50 -4.47
N HIS A 111 -43.27 0.32 -5.79
CA HIS A 111 -44.02 -0.65 -6.60
C HIS A 111 -45.55 -0.53 -6.50
N SER A 112 -46.07 0.69 -6.34
CA SER A 112 -47.52 0.95 -6.21
C SER A 112 -48.19 1.44 -7.50
N GLY A 113 -47.47 1.48 -8.62
CA GLY A 113 -47.98 2.04 -9.88
C GLY A 113 -47.93 3.56 -9.94
N ASP A 114 -47.14 4.22 -9.07
CA ASP A 114 -46.89 5.65 -9.16
C ASP A 114 -45.97 5.92 -10.36
N TYR A 115 -46.50 6.64 -11.35
CA TYR A 115 -45.81 6.89 -12.61
C TYR A 115 -44.41 7.50 -12.42
N GLY A 116 -44.22 8.40 -11.44
CA GLY A 116 -42.92 9.03 -11.20
C GLY A 116 -41.93 8.09 -10.52
N ASN A 117 -42.39 7.32 -9.52
CA ASN A 117 -41.57 6.33 -8.83
C ASN A 117 -41.12 5.21 -9.79
N ASP A 118 -42.05 4.68 -10.58
CA ASP A 118 -41.77 3.58 -11.52
C ASP A 118 -40.72 4.00 -12.57
N LYS A 119 -40.71 5.28 -12.98
CA LYS A 119 -39.68 5.84 -13.87
C LYS A 119 -38.33 6.00 -13.17
N ALA A 120 -38.30 6.41 -11.91
CA ALA A 120 -37.08 6.50 -11.13
C ALA A 120 -36.46 5.11 -10.88
N ASP A 121 -37.30 4.11 -10.57
CA ASP A 121 -36.90 2.71 -10.41
C ASP A 121 -36.32 2.14 -11.71
N LEU A 122 -37.00 2.36 -12.84
CA LEU A 122 -36.50 1.96 -14.16
C LEU A 122 -35.13 2.59 -14.49
N ALA A 123 -34.93 3.85 -14.11
CA ALA A 123 -33.66 4.54 -14.31
C ALA A 123 -32.54 3.98 -13.40
N ALA A 124 -32.88 3.63 -12.16
CA ALA A 124 -31.95 3.00 -11.22
C ALA A 124 -31.55 1.59 -11.68
N ASP A 125 -32.48 0.83 -12.28
CA ASP A 125 -32.22 -0.49 -12.85
C ASP A 125 -31.27 -0.41 -14.05
N ARG A 126 -31.52 0.50 -14.99
CA ARG A 126 -30.59 0.78 -16.09
C ARG A 126 -29.21 1.22 -15.60
N GLY A 127 -29.18 2.09 -14.59
CA GLY A 127 -27.94 2.53 -13.95
C GLY A 127 -27.16 1.39 -13.29
N ARG A 128 -27.85 0.38 -12.76
CA ARG A 128 -27.25 -0.81 -12.15
C ARG A 128 -26.51 -1.66 -13.18
N ASP A 129 -27.05 -1.70 -14.39
CA ASP A 129 -26.52 -2.42 -15.55
C ASP A 129 -25.43 -1.62 -16.30
N GLY A 130 -25.15 -0.39 -15.84
CA GLY A 130 -24.05 0.43 -16.31
C GLY A 130 -24.45 1.47 -17.36
N GLU A 131 -25.74 1.57 -17.68
CA GLU A 131 -26.25 2.63 -18.55
C GLU A 131 -26.21 3.98 -17.82
N LEU A 132 -25.85 5.04 -18.55
CA LEU A 132 -25.98 6.41 -18.08
C LEU A 132 -27.09 7.11 -18.88
N ALA A 133 -28.11 7.62 -18.18
CA ALA A 133 -29.05 8.57 -18.75
C ALA A 133 -28.52 10.00 -18.49
N LEU A 134 -28.10 10.68 -19.57
CA LEU A 134 -27.27 11.90 -19.55
C LEU A 134 -28.08 13.19 -19.38
N ILE A 135 -28.59 13.46 -18.18
CA ILE A 135 -29.20 14.76 -17.84
C ILE A 135 -28.47 15.37 -16.63
N GLY A 136 -28.26 16.69 -16.62
CA GLY A 136 -27.52 17.40 -15.57
C GLY A 136 -26.00 17.36 -15.79
N ARG A 137 -25.21 17.08 -14.74
CA ARG A 137 -23.72 17.07 -14.77
C ARG A 137 -23.07 16.03 -15.70
N TYR A 138 -23.88 15.23 -16.38
CA TYR A 138 -23.50 14.16 -17.29
C TYR A 138 -23.69 14.52 -18.77
N GLN A 139 -24.26 15.69 -19.09
CA GLN A 139 -24.47 16.13 -20.47
C GLN A 139 -23.13 16.57 -21.10
N THR A 140 -22.83 16.08 -22.31
CA THR A 140 -21.54 16.33 -23.01
C THR A 140 -21.37 17.74 -23.58
N SER A 141 -22.45 18.54 -23.64
CA SER A 141 -22.45 19.89 -24.23
C SER A 141 -22.44 21.04 -23.22
N VAL A 142 -22.53 20.75 -21.91
CA VAL A 142 -22.28 21.77 -20.89
C VAL A 142 -20.83 21.63 -20.47
N THR A 143 -19.98 22.48 -21.04
CA THR A 143 -18.72 22.86 -20.41
C THR A 143 -19.04 23.10 -18.94
N ARG A 144 -18.42 22.33 -18.04
CA ARG A 144 -18.28 22.75 -16.65
C ARG A 144 -17.89 24.23 -16.71
N PRO A 145 -18.58 25.16 -16.03
CA PRO A 145 -17.90 26.37 -15.64
C PRO A 145 -16.56 25.93 -15.03
N GLU A 146 -15.47 26.59 -15.36
CA GLU A 146 -14.12 26.29 -14.85
C GLU A 146 -14.06 26.25 -13.30
N TYR A 147 -15.18 26.55 -12.63
CA TYR A 147 -15.42 26.52 -11.19
C TYR A 147 -16.60 25.63 -10.73
N PHE A 148 -17.02 24.58 -11.45
CA PHE A 148 -18.03 23.64 -10.92
C PHE A 148 -17.42 22.55 -10.03
N ASN A 149 -16.95 23.00 -8.87
CA ASN A 149 -16.60 22.17 -7.74
C ASN A 149 -17.88 21.83 -6.97
N ILE A 150 -18.23 20.55 -6.79
CA ILE A 150 -19.33 20.16 -5.88
C ILE A 150 -19.07 20.69 -4.46
N LEU A 151 -17.81 20.95 -4.11
CA LEU A 151 -17.40 21.49 -2.82
C LEU A 151 -17.44 23.03 -2.72
N ASP A 152 -17.63 23.77 -3.82
CA ASP A 152 -17.68 25.24 -3.77
C ASP A 152 -18.97 25.77 -3.15
N PRO A 153 -20.18 25.34 -3.59
CA PRO A 153 -21.42 25.73 -2.93
C PRO A 153 -21.60 25.09 -1.54
N LEU A 154 -20.85 24.02 -1.25
CA LEU A 154 -20.83 23.36 0.07
C LEU A 154 -19.96 24.11 1.09
N SER A 155 -19.07 25.01 0.65
CA SER A 155 -18.17 25.78 1.53
C SER A 155 -18.92 26.78 2.41
N THR A 156 -20.03 27.34 1.92
CA THR A 156 -20.85 28.34 2.64
C THR A 156 -21.90 27.71 3.56
N LEU A 157 -22.23 26.42 3.40
CA LEU A 157 -23.24 25.71 4.20
C LEU A 157 -22.68 24.75 5.26
N LEU A 158 -21.37 24.54 5.32
CA LEU A 158 -20.67 23.86 6.42
C LEU A 158 -20.50 24.78 7.66
N GLY A 159 -21.31 25.83 7.76
CA GLY A 159 -20.91 27.10 8.37
C GLY A 159 -19.98 27.85 7.41
N THR A 160 -19.95 29.17 7.48
CA THR A 160 -18.76 29.88 6.99
C THR A 160 -17.56 29.22 7.67
N PRO A 161 -16.50 28.82 6.94
CA PRO A 161 -15.27 28.39 7.59
C PRO A 161 -14.98 29.41 8.68
N LYS A 162 -14.70 28.95 9.90
CA LYS A 162 -14.33 29.89 10.95
C LYS A 162 -13.28 30.82 10.35
N PRO A 163 -13.45 32.15 10.51
CA PRO A 163 -12.54 33.10 9.91
C PRO A 163 -11.13 32.70 10.28
N ILE A 164 -10.22 32.84 9.32
CA ILE A 164 -8.83 32.45 9.53
C ILE A 164 -8.34 33.20 10.76
N PRO A 165 -7.92 32.48 11.81
CA PRO A 165 -7.64 33.09 13.09
C PRO A 165 -6.50 34.10 12.94
N GLU A 166 -6.61 35.25 13.59
CA GLU A 166 -5.51 36.22 13.66
C GLU A 166 -4.38 35.73 14.58
N GLY A 167 -3.16 36.26 14.40
CA GLY A 167 -1.98 35.92 15.21
C GLY A 167 -1.01 34.91 14.58
N ASP A 168 0.14 34.69 15.21
CA ASP A 168 1.19 33.81 14.69
C ASP A 168 0.80 32.32 14.75
N LEU A 169 1.28 31.54 13.76
CA LEU A 169 0.97 30.11 13.63
C LEU A 169 1.48 29.28 14.81
N ASN A 170 2.63 29.63 15.41
CA ASN A 170 3.16 28.90 16.55
C ASN A 170 2.28 29.11 17.79
N THR A 171 1.87 30.35 18.05
CA THR A 171 0.96 30.68 19.17
C THR A 171 -0.39 29.99 19.01
N LEU A 172 -0.95 30.00 17.79
CA LEU A 172 -2.22 29.35 17.50
C LEU A 172 -2.14 27.83 17.69
N ASN A 173 -1.07 27.20 17.19
CA ASN A 173 -0.82 25.78 17.37
C ASN A 173 -0.65 25.40 18.85
N ASP A 174 0.18 26.13 19.59
CA ASP A 174 0.43 25.88 21.01
C ASP A 174 -0.86 25.98 21.83
N LYS A 175 -1.68 27.01 21.57
CA LYS A 175 -3.01 27.16 22.19
C LYS A 175 -3.88 25.93 21.90
N TRP A 176 -3.95 25.50 20.64
CA TRP A 176 -4.76 24.33 20.25
C TRP A 176 -4.29 23.05 20.94
N VAL A 177 -2.97 22.79 20.95
CA VAL A 177 -2.38 21.60 21.59
C VAL A 177 -2.62 21.62 23.11
N LYS A 178 -2.41 22.76 23.78
CA LYS A 178 -2.65 22.90 25.22
C LYS A 178 -4.12 22.66 25.58
N SER A 179 -5.05 23.24 24.82
CA SER A 179 -6.49 23.02 25.01
C SER A 179 -6.86 21.54 24.85
N LEU A 180 -6.33 20.85 23.83
CA LEU A 180 -6.60 19.43 23.64
C LEU A 180 -6.04 18.58 24.78
N ARG A 181 -4.81 18.85 25.25
CA ARG A 181 -4.22 18.12 26.39
C ARG A 181 -5.03 18.32 27.66
N SER A 182 -5.43 19.56 27.95
CA SER A 182 -6.24 19.89 29.13
C SER A 182 -7.59 19.17 29.07
N ALA A 183 -8.28 19.22 27.92
CA ALA A 183 -9.55 18.51 27.73
C ALA A 183 -9.39 16.99 27.88
N ALA A 184 -8.32 16.41 27.33
CA ALA A 184 -8.03 14.99 27.47
C ALA A 184 -7.77 14.59 28.92
N ALA A 185 -6.99 15.38 29.67
CA ALA A 185 -6.71 15.13 31.08
C ALA A 185 -7.96 15.23 31.97
N MET A 186 -8.92 16.09 31.61
CA MET A 186 -10.20 16.21 32.32
C MET A 186 -11.20 15.09 31.96
N SER A 187 -11.13 14.57 30.74
CA SER A 187 -12.17 13.69 30.19
C SER A 187 -11.79 12.21 30.15
N LEU A 188 -10.50 11.88 30.21
CA LEU A 188 -10.01 10.51 30.09
C LEU A 188 -9.41 10.04 31.42
N GLU A 189 -9.83 8.86 31.87
CA GLU A 189 -9.22 8.22 33.03
C GLU A 189 -7.78 7.78 32.71
N THR A 190 -6.86 8.11 33.61
CA THR A 190 -5.47 7.64 33.53
C THR A 190 -5.45 6.14 33.84
N ILE A 191 -5.36 5.31 32.80
CA ILE A 191 -5.12 3.87 32.99
C ILE A 191 -3.69 3.69 33.54
N GLU A 192 -3.56 2.99 34.67
CA GLU A 192 -2.25 2.67 35.23
C GLU A 192 -1.36 1.99 34.18
N VAL A 193 -0.10 2.43 34.12
CA VAL A 193 0.91 1.85 33.24
C VAL A 193 1.15 0.40 33.66
N ILE A 194 0.58 -0.55 32.91
CA ILE A 194 0.76 -1.98 33.14
C ILE A 194 2.26 -2.33 33.04
N PRO A 195 2.80 -3.14 33.97
CA PRO A 195 4.23 -3.47 34.00
C PRO A 195 4.77 -4.04 32.69
N LYS A 196 6.01 -3.68 32.34
CA LYS A 196 6.70 -4.01 31.07
C LYS A 196 6.70 -5.51 30.72
N GLN A 197 6.61 -6.42 31.70
CA GLN A 197 6.54 -7.88 31.48
C GLN A 197 5.54 -8.53 32.44
N PRO A 198 4.27 -8.72 32.03
CA PRO A 198 3.19 -9.22 32.90
C PRO A 198 3.35 -10.70 33.34
N TYR A 199 4.33 -11.41 32.77
CA TYR A 199 4.57 -12.82 33.07
C TYR A 199 5.50 -13.06 34.25
N VAL A 200 6.22 -12.05 34.77
CA VAL A 200 7.19 -12.26 35.85
C VAL A 200 6.43 -12.48 37.17
N THR A 201 6.55 -13.67 37.75
CA THR A 201 5.88 -14.02 39.01
C THR A 201 6.66 -13.51 40.23
N GLN A 202 6.00 -13.47 41.39
CA GLN A 202 6.65 -13.11 42.66
C GLN A 202 7.86 -14.00 42.97
N ALA A 203 7.78 -15.31 42.72
CA ALA A 203 8.89 -16.23 42.93
C ALA A 203 10.13 -15.86 42.08
N SER A 204 9.94 -15.41 40.83
CA SER A 204 11.03 -14.91 40.00
C SER A 204 11.59 -13.58 40.51
N LEU A 205 10.75 -12.70 41.06
CA LEU A 205 11.19 -11.45 41.69
C LEU A 205 12.04 -11.73 42.92
N ASP A 206 11.64 -12.68 43.76
CA ASP A 206 12.38 -13.04 44.98
C ASP A 206 13.79 -13.58 44.64
N LEU A 207 13.91 -14.38 43.57
CA LEU A 207 15.21 -14.84 43.06
C LEU A 207 16.08 -13.68 42.54
N ILE A 208 15.48 -12.70 41.85
CA ILE A 208 16.19 -11.49 41.39
C ILE A 208 16.71 -10.68 42.59
N THR A 209 15.88 -10.53 43.62
CA THR A 209 16.24 -9.83 44.87
C THR A 209 17.38 -10.53 45.58
N ARG A 210 17.32 -11.86 45.76
CA ARG A 210 18.39 -12.67 46.37
C ARG A 210 19.70 -12.56 45.59
N ARG A 211 19.64 -12.60 44.26
CA ARG A 211 20.83 -12.41 43.40
C ARG A 211 21.45 -11.03 43.60
N ASN A 212 20.63 -9.98 43.62
CA ASN A 212 21.10 -8.61 43.79
C ASN A 212 21.73 -8.40 45.17
N ALA A 213 21.15 -9.00 46.22
CA ALA A 213 21.72 -8.99 47.57
C ALA A 213 23.08 -9.71 47.62
N ALA A 214 23.22 -10.89 46.99
CA ALA A 214 24.48 -11.62 46.91
C ALA A 214 25.57 -10.83 46.16
N LYS A 215 25.22 -10.12 45.08
CA LYS A 215 26.15 -9.23 44.36
C LYS A 215 26.59 -8.04 45.23
N LYS A 216 25.67 -7.45 45.99
CA LYS A 216 25.95 -6.32 46.90
C LYS A 216 26.86 -6.74 48.07
N ALA A 217 26.75 -7.98 48.51
CA ALA A 217 27.57 -8.56 49.58
C ALA A 217 28.92 -9.16 49.10
N GLY A 218 29.27 -9.06 47.81
CA GLY A 218 30.54 -9.57 47.27
C GLY A 218 30.59 -11.07 46.99
N TYR A 219 29.48 -11.82 47.15
CA TYR A 219 29.42 -13.25 46.89
C TYR A 219 29.12 -13.55 45.40
N HIS A 220 30.13 -13.37 44.55
CA HIS A 220 29.97 -13.46 43.09
C HIS A 220 29.61 -14.87 42.58
N ASP A 221 30.12 -15.94 43.18
CA ASP A 221 29.81 -17.31 42.77
C ASP A 221 28.36 -17.68 43.11
N ASN A 222 27.92 -17.36 44.32
CA ASN A 222 26.53 -17.54 44.75
C ASN A 222 25.57 -16.71 43.87
N ALA A 223 25.93 -15.46 43.56
CA ALA A 223 25.14 -14.64 42.65
C ALA A 223 25.04 -15.25 41.25
N THR A 224 26.08 -15.94 40.76
CA THR A 224 26.08 -16.62 39.47
C THR A 224 25.17 -17.85 39.48
N GLU A 225 25.13 -18.61 40.57
CA GLU A 225 24.20 -19.73 40.73
C GLU A 225 22.74 -19.27 40.81
N ILE A 226 22.47 -18.22 41.60
CA ILE A 226 21.12 -17.64 41.68
C ILE A 226 20.71 -17.08 40.31
N ASP A 227 21.63 -16.51 39.52
CA ASP A 227 21.31 -16.02 38.17
C ASP A 227 20.87 -17.15 37.22
N LYS A 228 21.43 -18.36 37.35
CA LYS A 228 20.95 -19.56 36.62
C LYS A 228 19.51 -19.91 37.03
N LEU A 229 19.18 -19.82 38.33
CA LEU A 229 17.84 -20.07 38.85
C LEU A 229 16.84 -18.99 38.39
N VAL A 230 17.24 -17.71 38.40
CA VAL A 230 16.47 -16.58 37.84
C VAL A 230 16.14 -16.85 36.38
N HIS A 231 17.14 -17.22 35.56
CA HIS A 231 16.90 -17.52 34.15
C HIS A 231 15.97 -18.72 33.93
N LYS A 232 16.08 -19.76 34.77
CA LYS A 232 15.18 -20.93 34.72
C LYS A 232 13.75 -20.53 35.11
N SER A 233 13.58 -19.79 36.20
CA SER A 233 12.28 -19.34 36.73
C SER A 233 11.57 -18.43 35.73
N ILE A 234 12.24 -17.37 35.25
CA ILE A 234 11.68 -16.45 34.24
C ILE A 234 11.30 -17.18 32.94
N ARG A 235 12.09 -18.19 32.54
CA ARG A 235 11.77 -18.99 31.35
C ARG A 235 10.51 -19.83 31.57
N ASN A 236 10.33 -20.41 32.75
CA ASN A 236 9.14 -21.17 33.11
C ASN A 236 7.92 -20.26 33.20
N ASP A 237 8.02 -19.15 33.93
CA ASP A 237 7.00 -18.10 34.04
C ASP A 237 6.51 -17.64 32.67
N LYS A 238 7.45 -17.29 31.79
CA LYS A 238 7.15 -16.91 30.41
C LYS A 238 6.48 -18.04 29.64
N GLN A 239 6.88 -19.30 29.82
CA GLN A 239 6.23 -20.42 29.16
C GLN A 239 4.81 -20.65 29.67
N THR A 240 4.58 -20.55 30.98
CA THR A 240 3.27 -20.74 31.62
C THR A 240 2.31 -19.63 31.21
N TYR A 241 2.72 -18.37 31.39
CA TYR A 241 1.94 -17.20 30.95
C TYR A 241 1.56 -17.29 29.48
N MET A 242 2.51 -17.67 28.60
CA MET A 242 2.22 -17.81 27.18
C MET A 242 1.29 -18.99 26.86
N LYS A 243 1.29 -20.08 27.64
CA LYS A 243 0.33 -21.19 27.47
C LYS A 243 -1.07 -20.75 27.88
N GLU A 244 -1.19 -20.03 28.99
CA GLU A 244 -2.45 -19.48 29.49
C GLU A 244 -3.01 -18.42 28.54
N GLU A 245 -2.17 -17.52 28.04
CA GLU A 245 -2.52 -16.50 27.05
C GLU A 245 -2.95 -17.14 25.72
N LEU A 246 -2.26 -18.18 25.25
CA LEU A 246 -2.70 -18.94 24.09
C LEU A 246 -4.03 -19.65 24.35
N ARG A 247 -4.29 -20.13 25.57
CA ARG A 247 -5.56 -20.79 25.92
C ARG A 247 -6.71 -19.80 25.95
N SER A 248 -6.56 -18.65 26.60
CA SER A 248 -7.60 -17.62 26.70
C SER A 248 -7.96 -17.08 25.31
N HIS A 249 -6.97 -16.64 24.53
CA HIS A 249 -7.24 -16.03 23.22
C HIS A 249 -7.64 -17.04 22.14
N ALA A 250 -7.20 -18.30 22.22
CA ALA A 250 -7.64 -19.34 21.27
C ALA A 250 -9.14 -19.67 21.39
N THR A 251 -9.79 -19.29 22.49
CA THR A 251 -11.24 -19.44 22.63
C THR A 251 -12.03 -18.26 22.07
N GLN A 252 -11.41 -17.10 21.89
CA GLN A 252 -12.07 -15.85 21.51
C GLN A 252 -12.08 -15.57 20.00
N GLY A 253 -11.18 -16.19 19.23
CA GLY A 253 -11.15 -16.01 17.78
C GLY A 253 -9.76 -15.76 17.19
N LEU A 254 -9.72 -15.54 15.87
CA LEU A 254 -8.46 -15.31 15.14
C LEU A 254 -7.87 -13.92 15.41
N ALA A 255 -8.73 -12.89 15.54
CA ALA A 255 -8.29 -11.51 15.69
C ALA A 255 -7.59 -11.28 17.04
N GLU A 256 -8.10 -11.93 18.08
CA GLU A 256 -7.66 -11.88 19.47
C GLU A 256 -6.41 -12.75 19.67
N SER A 257 -6.33 -13.89 18.98
CA SER A 257 -5.14 -14.76 18.98
C SER A 257 -3.96 -14.15 18.20
N TRP A 258 -4.21 -13.21 17.30
CA TRP A 258 -3.21 -12.72 16.34
C TRP A 258 -1.99 -12.02 17.00
N PRO A 259 -2.16 -11.08 17.95
CA PRO A 259 -1.03 -10.43 18.62
C PRO A 259 -0.12 -11.42 19.33
N VAL A 260 -0.71 -12.41 20.00
CA VAL A 260 0.00 -13.47 20.75
C VAL A 260 0.84 -14.32 19.81
N LEU A 261 0.25 -14.79 18.71
CA LEU A 261 0.96 -15.58 17.68
C LEU A 261 2.09 -14.78 17.02
N LYS A 262 1.86 -13.48 16.77
CA LYS A 262 2.88 -12.58 16.22
C LYS A 262 4.05 -12.40 17.18
N ARG A 263 3.81 -12.25 18.49
CA ARG A 263 4.86 -12.18 19.52
C ARG A 263 5.65 -13.49 19.62
N LYS A 264 4.97 -14.65 19.60
CA LYS A 264 5.63 -15.97 19.62
C LYS A 264 6.56 -16.19 18.43
N ARG A 265 6.17 -15.66 17.26
CA ARG A 265 6.94 -15.73 16.03
C ARG A 265 8.12 -14.75 16.02
N ALA A 266 7.99 -13.63 16.74
CA ALA A 266 9.06 -12.63 16.82
C ALA A 266 10.32 -13.31 17.38
N GLY A 267 11.40 -13.30 16.60
CA GLY A 267 12.68 -13.85 17.01
C GLY A 267 13.31 -13.04 18.13
N TYR A 268 14.47 -13.51 18.61
CA TYR A 268 15.31 -12.73 19.51
C TYR A 268 15.61 -11.36 18.90
N LYS A 269 15.31 -10.30 19.64
CA LYS A 269 15.85 -8.97 19.36
C LYS A 269 17.06 -8.79 20.26
N PRO A 270 18.25 -8.48 19.73
CA PRO A 270 19.39 -8.16 20.58
C PRO A 270 18.99 -7.06 21.57
N LYS A 271 19.37 -7.22 22.84
CA LYS A 271 19.33 -6.12 23.82
C LYS A 271 20.14 -4.94 23.25
N GLN A 272 19.85 -3.72 23.70
CA GLN A 272 20.63 -2.54 23.33
C GLN A 272 22.13 -2.84 23.49
N THR A 273 22.85 -2.92 22.37
CA THR A 273 24.30 -3.16 22.35
C THR A 273 25.01 -1.84 22.57
N LYS A 274 26.28 -1.85 22.98
CA LYS A 274 27.09 -0.62 22.90
C LYS A 274 27.25 -0.22 21.43
N LEU A 275 27.45 1.07 21.17
CA LEU A 275 27.75 1.56 19.81
C LEU A 275 29.21 1.97 19.72
N ILE A 276 29.82 1.75 18.57
CA ILE A 276 31.18 2.19 18.27
C ILE A 276 31.09 3.55 17.57
N GLN A 277 31.85 4.53 18.07
CA GLN A 277 32.03 5.84 17.47
C GLN A 277 33.53 6.17 17.47
N ASN A 278 34.10 6.44 16.29
CA ASN A 278 35.53 6.70 16.10
C ASN A 278 36.41 5.59 16.72
N ASP A 279 36.09 4.33 16.41
CA ASP A 279 36.75 3.12 16.92
C ASP A 279 36.72 2.93 18.46
N VAL A 280 35.98 3.78 19.18
CA VAL A 280 35.77 3.68 20.63
C VAL A 280 34.35 3.20 20.93
N THR A 281 34.25 2.19 21.80
CA THR A 281 32.95 1.69 22.28
C THR A 281 32.34 2.64 23.30
N ARG A 282 31.15 3.15 23.02
CA ARG A 282 30.43 4.11 23.88
C ARG A 282 29.44 3.43 24.83
N PRO A 283 29.19 4.01 26.03
CA PRO A 283 28.16 3.53 26.95
C PRO A 283 26.76 3.48 26.31
N VAL A 284 25.88 2.63 26.84
CA VAL A 284 24.51 2.46 26.32
C VAL A 284 23.69 3.74 26.47
N GLN A 285 23.96 4.53 27.52
CA GLN A 285 23.33 5.82 27.81
C GLN A 285 23.63 6.86 26.72
N GLU A 286 24.82 6.81 26.11
CA GLU A 286 25.25 7.74 25.06
C GLU A 286 24.75 7.35 23.68
N ARG A 287 24.05 6.21 23.53
CA ARG A 287 23.61 5.72 22.21
C ARG A 287 22.75 6.74 21.45
N ALA A 288 21.86 7.44 22.15
CA ALA A 288 21.03 8.47 21.54
C ALA A 288 21.90 9.56 20.90
N LYS A 289 22.93 10.04 21.62
CA LYS A 289 23.90 11.02 21.13
C LYS A 289 24.71 10.48 19.95
N VAL A 290 25.30 9.29 20.08
CA VAL A 290 26.10 8.66 19.00
C VAL A 290 25.28 8.51 17.70
N LEU A 291 24.02 8.11 17.82
CA LEU A 291 23.10 8.01 16.69
C LEU A 291 22.77 9.38 16.11
N ALA A 292 22.52 10.39 16.95
CA ALA A 292 22.25 11.75 16.50
C ALA A 292 23.43 12.32 15.73
N ASP A 293 24.65 12.22 16.28
CA ASP A 293 25.89 12.66 15.64
C ASP A 293 26.09 11.94 14.29
N HIS A 294 25.86 10.62 14.23
CA HIS A 294 25.96 9.86 12.98
C HIS A 294 24.93 10.32 11.94
N TYR A 295 23.69 10.53 12.35
CA TYR A 295 22.64 10.93 11.43
C TYR A 295 22.85 12.35 10.91
N ALA A 296 23.19 13.31 11.78
CA ALA A 296 23.45 14.70 11.40
C ALA A 296 24.69 14.81 10.49
N ASN A 297 25.80 14.20 10.89
CA ASN A 297 27.10 14.45 10.26
C ASN A 297 27.46 13.47 9.12
N GLN A 298 26.72 12.36 8.95
CA GLN A 298 27.01 11.38 7.89
C GLN A 298 25.79 11.05 7.02
N GLN A 299 24.65 10.72 7.65
CA GLN A 299 23.47 10.27 6.91
C GLN A 299 22.75 11.43 6.22
N TRP A 300 22.51 12.52 6.93
CA TRP A 300 21.78 13.71 6.46
C TRP A 300 22.68 14.94 6.23
N ALA A 301 24.00 14.78 6.35
CA ALA A 301 24.94 15.83 6.03
C ALA A 301 24.84 16.21 4.54
N THR A 302 24.95 17.51 4.28
CA THR A 302 25.06 18.04 2.93
C THR A 302 26.37 17.59 2.31
N LYS A 303 26.30 17.03 1.10
CA LYS A 303 27.47 16.73 0.28
C LYS A 303 27.53 17.73 -0.87
N PRO A 304 28.73 18.17 -1.29
CA PRO A 304 28.86 18.90 -2.54
C PRO A 304 28.30 18.07 -3.70
N THR A 305 27.39 18.65 -4.47
CA THR A 305 26.85 18.07 -5.70
C THR A 305 27.13 19.03 -6.86
N PRO A 306 27.21 18.53 -8.10
CA PRO A 306 27.20 19.40 -9.27
C PRO A 306 25.97 20.32 -9.28
N PRO A 307 26.03 21.47 -9.98
CA PRO A 307 24.86 22.32 -10.16
C PRO A 307 23.68 21.56 -10.76
N LEU A 308 22.47 21.86 -10.29
CA LEU A 308 21.25 21.28 -10.85
C LEU A 308 21.11 21.69 -12.32
N PRO A 309 20.78 20.74 -13.22
CA PRO A 309 20.61 21.06 -14.63
C PRO A 309 19.37 21.95 -14.84
N VAL A 310 19.52 23.01 -15.64
CA VAL A 310 18.39 23.83 -16.06
C VAL A 310 17.70 23.13 -17.22
N ARG A 311 16.47 22.67 -17.00
CA ARG A 311 15.67 21.90 -17.98
C ARG A 311 14.27 22.48 -18.09
N PRO A 312 13.64 22.39 -19.27
CA PRO A 312 12.25 22.82 -19.44
C PRO A 312 11.28 21.99 -18.59
N VAL A 313 10.07 22.52 -18.45
CA VAL A 313 8.94 21.77 -17.90
C VAL A 313 8.63 20.57 -18.80
N MET A 314 8.19 19.47 -18.18
CA MET A 314 7.82 18.24 -18.90
C MET A 314 6.41 18.30 -19.49
N TYR A 315 5.59 19.23 -19.01
CA TYR A 315 4.19 19.41 -19.41
C TYR A 315 3.94 20.88 -19.67
N GLU A 316 3.40 21.21 -20.84
CA GLU A 316 3.04 22.59 -21.22
C GLU A 316 1.94 23.13 -20.29
N GLU A 317 0.92 22.34 -20.00
CA GLU A 317 -0.15 22.72 -19.09
C GLU A 317 0.27 22.58 -17.61
N GLN A 318 -0.09 23.58 -16.80
CA GLN A 318 0.07 23.52 -15.36
C GLN A 318 -0.72 22.34 -14.77
N ALA A 319 -0.18 21.71 -13.73
CA ALA A 319 -0.86 20.60 -13.07
C ALA A 319 -2.23 21.06 -12.53
N PRO A 320 -3.33 20.33 -12.81
CA PRO A 320 -4.68 20.71 -12.41
C PRO A 320 -4.91 20.41 -10.91
N ILE A 321 -4.09 21.01 -10.06
CA ILE A 321 -4.12 20.85 -8.61
C ILE A 321 -5.01 21.94 -8.03
N VAL A 322 -5.89 21.55 -7.12
CA VAL A 322 -6.73 22.47 -6.35
C VAL A 322 -5.85 23.27 -5.38
N THR A 323 -5.80 24.59 -5.57
CA THR A 323 -5.07 25.55 -4.72
C THR A 323 -5.97 26.32 -3.76
N THR A 324 -7.28 26.15 -3.83
CA THR A 324 -8.23 26.74 -2.85
C THR A 324 -8.02 26.17 -1.45
N ASP A 325 -8.61 26.79 -0.44
CA ASP A 325 -8.58 26.30 0.95
C ASP A 325 -9.04 24.83 1.08
N PHE A 326 -8.54 24.15 2.11
CA PHE A 326 -9.02 22.82 2.48
C PHE A 326 -10.45 22.88 2.98
N THR A 327 -11.18 21.81 2.68
CA THR A 327 -12.57 21.63 3.08
C THR A 327 -12.68 20.72 4.30
N ARG A 328 -13.78 20.86 5.04
CA ARG A 328 -14.10 19.98 6.16
C ARG A 328 -14.20 18.51 5.76
N LEU A 329 -14.67 18.23 4.55
CA LEU A 329 -14.77 16.88 3.99
C LEU A 329 -13.39 16.25 3.76
N GLU A 330 -12.42 17.02 3.26
CA GLU A 330 -11.04 16.56 3.12
C GLU A 330 -10.43 16.24 4.49
N LEU A 331 -10.64 17.11 5.48
CA LEU A 331 -10.15 16.91 6.85
C LEU A 331 -10.76 15.67 7.51
N ASP A 332 -12.08 15.54 7.50
CA ASP A 332 -12.78 14.40 8.09
C ASP A 332 -12.37 13.07 7.43
N SER A 333 -12.15 13.07 6.11
CA SER A 333 -11.63 11.91 5.39
C SER A 333 -10.23 11.53 5.87
N CYS A 334 -9.34 12.51 6.06
CA CYS A 334 -7.99 12.29 6.58
C CYS A 334 -7.99 11.78 8.03
N ILE A 335 -8.83 12.35 8.91
CA ILE A 335 -8.99 11.89 10.30
C ILE A 335 -9.50 10.44 10.32
N GLY A 336 -10.50 10.11 9.50
CA GLY A 336 -11.09 8.77 9.44
C GLY A 336 -10.12 7.69 8.95
N GLU A 337 -9.14 8.06 8.12
CA GLU A 337 -8.09 7.15 7.63
C GLU A 337 -6.86 7.07 8.54
N ALA A 338 -6.75 7.94 9.53
CA ALA A 338 -5.60 7.97 10.42
C ALA A 338 -5.45 6.64 11.17
N LYS A 339 -4.23 6.09 11.16
CA LYS A 339 -3.98 4.80 11.81
C LYS A 339 -3.97 4.99 13.33
N LYS A 340 -4.83 4.25 14.00
CA LYS A 340 -4.94 4.16 15.46
C LYS A 340 -3.75 3.43 16.10
N ASN A 341 -3.53 3.66 17.40
CA ASN A 341 -2.48 3.03 18.22
C ASN A 341 -1.08 3.24 17.63
N LYS A 342 -0.76 4.47 17.24
CA LYS A 342 0.56 4.88 16.73
C LYS A 342 1.25 5.80 17.72
N ALA A 343 2.57 5.67 17.81
CA ALA A 343 3.38 6.55 18.64
C ALA A 343 3.23 8.01 18.16
N PRO A 344 3.04 8.97 19.08
CA PRO A 344 2.94 10.39 18.78
C PRO A 344 4.31 10.99 18.43
N GLY A 345 4.33 12.26 18.03
CA GLY A 345 5.55 13.04 17.84
C GLY A 345 6.03 13.70 19.14
N PRO A 346 6.93 14.69 19.06
CA PRO A 346 7.38 15.50 20.20
C PRO A 346 6.26 16.11 21.05
N ASP A 347 5.11 16.44 20.44
CA ASP A 347 3.95 16.99 21.16
C ASP A 347 3.14 15.95 21.96
N GLU A 348 3.49 14.66 21.88
CA GLU A 348 2.78 13.57 22.56
C GLU A 348 1.27 13.48 22.23
N ILE A 349 0.79 14.23 21.22
CA ILE A 349 -0.60 14.15 20.75
C ILE A 349 -0.73 12.99 19.77
N SER A 350 -1.62 12.06 20.09
CA SER A 350 -1.92 10.92 19.23
C SER A 350 -3.01 11.24 18.21
N ALA A 351 -2.99 10.53 17.08
CA ALA A 351 -4.09 10.59 16.12
C ALA A 351 -5.43 10.08 16.71
N ASP A 352 -5.36 9.24 17.75
CA ASP A 352 -6.53 8.75 18.46
C ASP A 352 -7.24 9.88 19.23
N LEU A 353 -6.48 10.77 19.88
CA LEU A 353 -7.04 11.97 20.53
C LEU A 353 -7.69 12.92 19.51
N ILE A 354 -7.04 13.15 18.38
CA ILE A 354 -7.60 14.02 17.32
C ILE A 354 -8.90 13.43 16.76
N ALA A 355 -9.03 12.10 16.70
CA ALA A 355 -10.25 11.47 16.21
C ALA A 355 -11.46 11.63 17.16
N LEU A 356 -11.22 11.99 18.43
CA LEU A 356 -12.25 12.17 19.45
C LEU A 356 -12.83 13.60 19.51
N ILE A 357 -12.17 14.58 18.88
CA ILE A 357 -12.65 15.97 18.91
C ILE A 357 -13.97 16.12 18.15
N ASP A 358 -14.83 16.98 18.67
CA ASP A 358 -16.17 17.27 18.12
C ASP A 358 -16.12 18.08 16.82
N ASP A 359 -17.30 18.40 16.27
CA ASP A 359 -17.39 19.08 14.99
C ASP A 359 -16.88 20.54 15.05
N SER A 360 -17.14 21.27 16.14
CA SER A 360 -16.68 22.67 16.29
C SER A 360 -15.15 22.75 16.36
N ASN A 361 -14.50 21.86 17.12
CA ASN A 361 -13.04 21.83 17.24
C ASN A 361 -12.35 21.38 15.94
N ARG A 362 -13.03 20.59 15.10
CA ARG A 362 -12.55 20.27 13.75
C ARG A 362 -12.57 21.48 12.83
N ASP A 363 -13.54 22.37 12.98
CA ASP A 363 -13.59 23.62 12.21
C ASP A 363 -12.47 24.59 12.65
N ASP A 364 -12.16 24.65 13.95
CA ASP A 364 -10.99 25.40 14.45
C ASP A 364 -9.68 24.83 13.88
N LEU A 365 -9.56 23.50 13.86
CA LEU A 365 -8.40 22.83 13.27
C LEU A 365 -8.30 23.09 11.77
N LEU A 366 -9.42 23.08 11.05
CA LEU A 366 -9.47 23.40 9.62
C LEU A 366 -9.01 24.83 9.36
N ALA A 367 -9.47 25.79 10.17
CA ALA A 367 -9.06 27.18 10.05
C ALA A 367 -7.54 27.37 10.27
N LEU A 368 -6.95 26.65 11.24
CA LEU A 368 -5.49 26.61 11.42
C LEU A 368 -4.78 26.03 10.19
N PHE A 369 -5.28 24.93 9.62
CA PHE A 369 -4.71 24.32 8.41
C PHE A 369 -4.82 25.23 7.18
N ASN A 370 -5.95 25.92 7.02
CA ASN A 370 -6.14 26.89 5.93
C ASN A 370 -5.26 28.13 6.12
N LYS A 371 -5.01 28.55 7.36
CA LYS A 371 -3.99 29.57 7.62
C LYS A 371 -2.62 29.12 7.12
N CYS A 372 -2.19 27.91 7.50
CA CYS A 372 -0.92 27.34 7.03
C CYS A 372 -0.86 27.25 5.50
N TRP A 373 -1.98 26.89 4.88
CA TRP A 373 -2.12 26.79 3.43
C TRP A 373 -1.94 28.14 2.75
N GLN A 374 -2.64 29.18 3.20
CA GLN A 374 -2.60 30.51 2.61
C GLN A 374 -1.27 31.22 2.83
N THR A 375 -0.68 31.11 4.04
CA THR A 375 0.62 31.73 4.33
C THR A 375 1.79 30.92 3.76
N THR A 376 1.55 29.72 3.26
CA THR A 376 2.57 28.76 2.81
C THR A 376 3.58 28.36 3.89
N THR A 377 3.24 28.60 5.16
CA THR A 377 4.09 28.32 6.33
C THR A 377 3.41 27.35 7.28
N ILE A 378 4.20 26.57 8.03
CA ILE A 378 3.69 25.70 9.10
C ILE A 378 4.33 26.08 10.45
N PRO A 379 3.68 25.76 11.59
CA PRO A 379 4.28 25.91 12.90
C PRO A 379 5.64 25.23 13.01
N ASP A 380 6.59 25.83 13.71
CA ASP A 380 7.96 25.32 13.85
C ASP A 380 8.00 24.02 14.66
N ASP A 381 7.12 23.86 15.65
CA ASP A 381 6.98 22.60 16.41
C ASP A 381 6.63 21.41 15.50
N TRP A 382 5.91 21.65 14.40
CA TRP A 382 5.58 20.60 13.44
C TRP A 382 6.80 20.14 12.64
N LYS A 383 7.84 20.98 12.57
CA LYS A 383 9.10 20.65 11.89
C LYS A 383 10.02 19.82 12.77
N GLU A 384 9.82 19.73 14.09
CA GLU A 384 10.61 18.85 14.96
C GLU A 384 10.16 17.38 14.87
N ALA A 385 11.12 16.46 14.97
CA ALA A 385 10.86 15.02 15.04
C ALA A 385 11.64 14.33 16.16
N PHE A 386 11.00 13.36 16.82
CA PHE A 386 11.76 12.34 17.54
C PHE A 386 12.17 11.21 16.60
N VAL A 387 13.47 10.97 16.47
CA VAL A 387 14.02 9.90 15.64
C VAL A 387 14.24 8.66 16.49
N VAL A 388 13.61 7.55 16.10
CA VAL A 388 13.84 6.24 16.72
C VAL A 388 14.61 5.35 15.76
N ALA A 389 15.68 4.73 16.25
CA ALA A 389 16.57 3.89 15.46
C ALA A 389 16.12 2.41 15.50
N ILE A 390 15.71 1.85 14.36
CA ILE A 390 15.29 0.44 14.25
C ILE A 390 16.41 -0.38 13.63
N TYR A 391 16.92 -1.38 14.35
CA TYR A 391 17.95 -2.29 13.82
C TYR A 391 17.44 -3.05 12.60
N LYS A 392 18.21 -3.04 11.50
CA LYS A 392 17.85 -3.63 10.21
C LYS A 392 17.90 -5.17 10.20
N ASN A 393 18.30 -5.81 11.31
CA ASN A 393 18.61 -7.24 11.38
C ASN A 393 19.66 -7.67 10.33
N LYS A 394 20.56 -6.75 9.97
CA LYS A 394 21.64 -6.91 8.99
C LYS A 394 22.83 -6.06 9.44
N GLY A 395 24.05 -6.54 9.20
CA GLY A 395 25.29 -5.88 9.63
C GLY A 395 25.55 -5.97 11.14
N HIS A 396 26.70 -5.47 11.60
CA HIS A 396 27.06 -5.50 13.02
C HIS A 396 26.15 -4.55 13.85
N PRO A 397 25.56 -5.04 14.96
CA PRO A 397 24.62 -4.26 15.78
C PRO A 397 25.28 -3.11 16.55
N GLU A 398 26.61 -3.05 16.59
CA GLU A 398 27.37 -1.98 17.26
C GLU A 398 27.62 -0.77 16.35
N LEU A 399 27.28 -0.88 15.06
CA LEU A 399 27.47 0.19 14.08
C LEU A 399 26.16 0.96 13.87
N ALA A 400 26.22 2.29 13.97
CA ALA A 400 25.06 3.18 13.78
C ALA A 400 24.38 3.00 12.41
N LYS A 401 25.15 2.79 11.33
CA LYS A 401 24.65 2.53 9.96
C LYS A 401 23.73 1.31 9.84
N SER A 402 23.83 0.37 10.78
CA SER A 402 23.00 -0.84 10.83
C SER A 402 21.58 -0.56 11.35
N TYR A 403 21.29 0.66 11.79
CA TYR A 403 19.98 1.10 12.23
C TYR A 403 19.32 1.99 11.17
N ARG A 404 17.99 1.97 11.13
CA ARG A 404 17.17 2.82 10.26
C ARG A 404 16.54 3.92 11.13
N PRO A 405 16.77 5.21 10.84
CA PRO A 405 16.07 6.28 11.53
C PRO A 405 14.60 6.32 11.08
N ILE A 406 13.68 6.42 12.04
CA ILE A 406 12.26 6.66 11.79
C ILE A 406 11.87 7.95 12.53
N SER A 407 11.42 8.94 11.78
CA SER A 407 10.96 10.23 12.30
C SER A 407 9.52 10.11 12.82
N LEU A 408 9.35 10.21 14.13
CA LEU A 408 8.06 10.37 14.79
C LEU A 408 7.68 11.86 14.75
N LEU A 409 6.84 12.21 13.78
CA LEU A 409 6.33 13.56 13.58
C LEU A 409 4.99 13.76 14.30
N ASN A 410 4.70 15.01 14.67
CA ASN A 410 3.44 15.42 15.31
C ASN A 410 2.22 14.99 14.48
N ALA A 411 1.12 14.65 15.16
CA ALA A 411 -0.06 14.13 14.50
C ALA A 411 -0.74 15.18 13.60
N LEU A 412 -0.72 16.46 14.01
CA LEU A 412 -1.22 17.58 13.20
C LEU A 412 -0.41 17.76 11.90
N TYR A 413 0.92 17.75 11.98
CA TYR A 413 1.78 17.73 10.79
C TYR A 413 1.41 16.60 9.83
N LYS A 414 1.22 15.38 10.35
CA LYS A 414 0.87 14.21 9.53
C LYS A 414 -0.48 14.36 8.84
N LEU A 415 -1.48 14.94 9.52
CA LEU A 415 -2.79 15.23 8.92
C LEU A 415 -2.68 16.29 7.82
N TYR A 416 -1.95 17.38 8.07
CA TYR A 416 -1.70 18.42 7.08
C TYR A 416 -0.96 17.86 5.84
N ALA A 417 0.12 17.12 6.06
CA ALA A 417 0.87 16.44 5.00
C ALA A 417 0.00 15.46 4.19
N ARG A 418 -0.97 14.80 4.85
CA ARG A 418 -1.90 13.87 4.20
C ARG A 418 -2.92 14.58 3.30
N LEU A 419 -3.41 15.75 3.71
CA LEU A 419 -4.29 16.59 2.89
C LEU A 419 -3.59 16.97 1.58
N ILE A 420 -2.37 17.49 1.69
CA ILE A 420 -1.53 17.85 0.53
C ILE A 420 -1.28 16.62 -0.35
N GLN A 421 -0.89 15.49 0.26
CA GLN A 421 -0.62 14.25 -0.47
C GLN A 421 -1.83 13.77 -1.27
N LYS A 422 -3.05 13.88 -0.75
CA LYS A 422 -4.27 13.50 -1.47
C LYS A 422 -4.53 14.40 -2.67
N ARG A 423 -4.39 15.73 -2.52
CA ARG A 423 -4.54 16.67 -3.64
C ARG A 423 -3.53 16.39 -4.75
N LEU A 424 -2.27 16.21 -4.39
CA LEU A 424 -1.20 15.86 -5.32
C LEU A 424 -1.46 14.51 -6.02
N ALA A 425 -1.84 13.48 -5.26
CA ALA A 425 -2.10 12.16 -5.83
C ALA A 425 -3.28 12.16 -6.80
N ASN A 426 -4.35 12.90 -6.51
CA ASN A 426 -5.50 12.97 -7.39
C ASN A 426 -5.21 13.71 -8.71
N ALA A 427 -4.41 14.78 -8.66
CA ALA A 427 -4.10 15.58 -9.84
C ALA A 427 -2.94 15.01 -10.68
N LEU A 428 -1.94 14.40 -10.04
CA LEU A 428 -0.68 14.01 -10.70
C LEU A 428 -0.61 12.54 -11.08
N GLU A 429 -1.60 11.71 -10.74
CA GLU A 429 -1.59 10.28 -11.13
C GLU A 429 -1.30 10.05 -12.63
N PRO A 430 -1.86 10.84 -13.58
CA PRO A 430 -1.53 10.72 -15.01
C PRO A 430 -0.11 11.17 -15.37
N ARG A 431 0.54 11.98 -14.52
CA ARG A 431 1.90 12.51 -14.73
C ARG A 431 2.99 11.63 -14.12
N VAL A 432 2.62 10.65 -13.28
CA VAL A 432 3.56 9.67 -12.71
C VAL A 432 3.89 8.60 -13.76
N ARG A 433 5.17 8.24 -13.91
CA ARG A 433 5.62 7.22 -14.89
C ARG A 433 4.84 5.92 -14.73
N ASN A 434 4.33 5.36 -15.83
CA ASN A 434 3.61 4.07 -15.83
C ASN A 434 4.47 2.89 -15.36
N ARG A 435 5.80 3.02 -15.37
CA ARG A 435 6.77 2.01 -14.92
C ARG A 435 6.99 2.00 -13.41
N GLN A 436 6.52 3.05 -12.71
CA GLN A 436 6.57 3.17 -11.26
C GLN A 436 5.35 2.52 -10.61
N HIS A 437 5.57 1.53 -9.75
CA HIS A 437 4.53 0.74 -9.09
C HIS A 437 4.50 0.94 -7.56
N GLY A 438 5.55 1.54 -6.99
CA GLY A 438 5.66 1.78 -5.56
C GLY A 438 4.81 2.96 -5.10
N PHE A 439 4.18 2.84 -3.93
CA PHE A 439 3.39 3.90 -3.28
C PHE A 439 2.23 4.49 -4.10
N ARG A 440 1.82 3.85 -5.20
CA ARG A 440 0.68 4.26 -6.02
C ARG A 440 -0.57 3.46 -5.72
N ARG A 441 -1.73 4.07 -5.98
CA ARG A 441 -3.03 3.41 -5.80
C ARG A 441 -3.25 2.43 -6.95
N LYS A 442 -3.83 1.26 -6.65
CA LYS A 442 -4.10 0.16 -7.62
C LYS A 442 -2.86 -0.51 -8.24
N HIS A 443 -1.64 -0.16 -7.82
CA HIS A 443 -0.43 -0.89 -8.18
C HIS A 443 -0.01 -1.84 -7.06
N SER A 444 0.70 -2.91 -7.40
CA SER A 444 1.27 -3.83 -6.42
C SER A 444 2.65 -4.32 -6.85
N THR A 445 3.35 -5.02 -5.96
CA THR A 445 4.61 -5.70 -6.33
C THR A 445 4.42 -6.79 -7.38
N SER A 446 3.18 -7.26 -7.59
CA SER A 446 2.90 -8.35 -8.53
C SER A 446 3.21 -7.99 -9.97
N ASP A 447 2.89 -6.77 -10.37
CA ASP A 447 2.98 -6.30 -11.76
C ASP A 447 4.43 -6.27 -12.26
N PRO A 448 5.40 -5.63 -11.56
CA PRO A 448 6.79 -5.68 -11.96
C PRO A 448 7.38 -7.10 -11.85
N ILE A 449 7.00 -7.91 -10.85
CA ILE A 449 7.45 -9.31 -10.75
C ILE A 449 6.96 -10.11 -11.98
N HIS A 450 5.69 -9.95 -12.35
CA HIS A 450 5.10 -10.64 -13.49
C HIS A 450 5.78 -10.24 -14.80
N THR A 451 5.89 -8.94 -15.06
CA THR A 451 6.56 -8.40 -16.25
C THR A 451 7.97 -8.95 -16.38
N LEU A 452 8.75 -8.91 -15.30
CA LEU A 452 10.11 -9.45 -15.29
C LEU A 452 10.13 -10.96 -15.60
N ARG A 453 9.22 -11.74 -15.02
CA ARG A 453 9.11 -13.19 -15.30
C ARG A 453 8.71 -13.48 -16.74
N ARG A 454 7.80 -12.70 -17.32
CA ARG A 454 7.41 -12.83 -18.74
C ARG A 454 8.61 -12.56 -19.66
N LEU A 455 9.39 -11.51 -19.38
CA LEU A 455 10.60 -11.20 -20.15
C LEU A 455 11.64 -12.32 -20.02
N MET A 456 11.92 -12.80 -18.81
CA MET A 456 12.85 -13.92 -18.61
C MET A 456 12.42 -15.17 -19.40
N GLU A 457 11.13 -15.54 -19.38
CA GLU A 457 10.62 -16.67 -20.17
C GLU A 457 10.71 -16.46 -21.69
N LEU A 458 10.57 -15.21 -22.15
CA LEU A 458 10.72 -14.86 -23.56
C LEU A 458 12.17 -15.05 -24.01
N PHE A 459 13.10 -14.39 -23.32
CA PHE A 459 14.52 -14.43 -23.67
C PHE A 459 15.14 -15.80 -23.41
N GLU A 460 14.64 -16.54 -22.41
CA GLU A 460 14.95 -17.96 -22.24
C GLU A 460 14.61 -18.76 -23.52
N ALA A 461 13.43 -18.53 -24.07
CA ALA A 461 12.93 -19.27 -25.22
C ALA A 461 13.61 -18.89 -26.54
N THR A 462 13.90 -17.61 -26.77
CA THR A 462 14.55 -17.12 -28.01
C THR A 462 16.05 -17.41 -28.04
N ARG A 463 16.66 -17.80 -26.90
CA ARG A 463 18.12 -17.90 -26.73
C ARG A 463 18.87 -16.59 -26.97
N GLU A 464 18.17 -15.47 -26.87
CA GLU A 464 18.76 -14.14 -26.94
C GLU A 464 19.20 -13.66 -25.55
N PRO A 465 20.27 -12.86 -25.47
CA PRO A 465 20.72 -12.32 -24.20
C PRO A 465 19.74 -11.28 -23.62
N LEU A 466 19.52 -11.36 -22.31
CA LEU A 466 18.81 -10.37 -21.51
C LEU A 466 19.66 -9.99 -20.30
N TYR A 467 19.93 -8.71 -20.17
CA TYR A 467 20.66 -8.11 -19.07
C TYR A 467 19.66 -7.44 -18.13
N LEU A 468 19.62 -7.87 -16.88
CA LEU A 468 18.78 -7.32 -15.82
C LEU A 468 19.67 -6.76 -14.72
N LEU A 469 19.74 -5.44 -14.62
CA LEU A 469 20.56 -4.75 -13.65
C LEU A 469 19.68 -4.24 -12.51
N PHE A 470 19.83 -4.86 -11.35
CA PHE A 470 19.13 -4.50 -10.12
C PHE A 470 19.93 -3.44 -9.40
N ILE A 471 19.41 -2.23 -9.34
CA ILE A 471 20.08 -1.10 -8.68
C ILE A 471 19.52 -0.91 -7.26
N ASP A 472 20.38 -0.50 -6.33
CA ASP A 472 20.02 -0.09 -4.97
C ASP A 472 20.57 1.32 -4.75
N TRP A 473 19.71 2.28 -4.43
CA TRP A 473 20.15 3.65 -4.12
C TRP A 473 20.74 3.72 -2.72
N GLU A 474 21.84 4.45 -2.55
CA GLU A 474 22.42 4.70 -1.23
C GLU A 474 21.50 5.60 -0.41
N MET A 475 20.75 4.98 0.51
CA MET A 475 19.89 5.71 1.45
C MET A 475 18.95 6.68 0.71
N ALA A 476 18.22 6.17 -0.29
CA ALA A 476 17.45 6.95 -1.27
C ALA A 476 16.66 8.15 -0.70
N PHE A 477 15.96 7.93 0.42
CA PHE A 477 15.17 8.98 1.07
C PHE A 477 16.04 10.04 1.76
N ASP A 478 17.23 9.68 2.21
CA ASP A 478 18.09 10.52 3.05
C ASP A 478 19.04 11.41 2.23
N LYS A 479 19.21 11.16 0.92
CA LYS A 479 20.24 11.79 0.10
C LYS A 479 19.76 12.82 -0.93
N ILE A 480 18.48 12.81 -1.30
CA ILE A 480 17.93 13.80 -2.24
C ILE A 480 18.14 15.22 -1.70
N THR A 481 18.70 16.11 -2.52
CA THR A 481 18.82 17.54 -2.17
C THR A 481 17.45 18.20 -2.17
N ARG A 482 17.22 19.15 -1.26
CA ARG A 482 15.90 19.82 -1.13
C ARG A 482 15.60 20.66 -2.36
N GLU A 483 16.63 21.34 -2.85
CA GLU A 483 16.63 22.12 -4.08
C GLU A 483 16.33 21.22 -5.28
N GLY A 484 16.95 20.03 -5.33
CA GLY A 484 16.71 19.03 -6.36
C GLY A 484 15.27 18.51 -6.38
N LEU A 485 14.69 18.30 -5.19
CA LEU A 485 13.27 17.93 -5.07
C LEU A 485 12.36 19.05 -5.58
N ILE A 486 12.55 20.29 -5.14
CA ILE A 486 11.72 21.43 -5.57
C ILE A 486 11.89 21.69 -7.08
N CYS A 487 13.11 21.60 -7.62
CA CYS A 487 13.39 21.68 -9.05
C CYS A 487 12.60 20.62 -9.83
N SER A 488 12.59 19.37 -9.35
CA SER A 488 11.85 18.28 -9.99
C SER A 488 10.34 18.53 -9.97
N LEU A 489 9.79 18.97 -8.84
CA LEU A 489 8.37 19.32 -8.73
C LEU A 489 7.99 20.49 -9.66
N ARG A 490 8.86 21.49 -9.80
CA ARG A 490 8.66 22.59 -10.77
C ARG A 490 8.62 22.08 -12.21
N ARG A 491 9.45 21.10 -12.56
CA ARG A 491 9.44 20.47 -13.90
C ARG A 491 8.18 19.68 -14.21
N LEU A 492 7.49 19.15 -13.19
CA LEU A 492 6.14 18.59 -13.34
C LEU A 492 5.04 19.66 -13.48
N HIS A 493 5.43 20.93 -13.56
CA HIS A 493 4.57 22.10 -13.72
C HIS A 493 3.57 22.25 -12.57
N LEU A 494 4.01 22.03 -11.33
CA LEU A 494 3.21 22.30 -10.13
C LEU A 494 3.10 23.82 -9.89
N PRO A 495 1.96 24.32 -9.38
CA PRO A 495 1.81 25.72 -8.98
C PRO A 495 2.84 26.13 -7.91
N GLU A 496 3.37 27.34 -7.98
CA GLU A 496 4.41 27.84 -7.06
C GLU A 496 3.93 27.88 -5.60
N HIS A 497 2.63 28.07 -5.37
CA HIS A 497 2.00 27.96 -4.05
C HIS A 497 2.29 26.60 -3.39
N ILE A 498 2.13 25.51 -4.15
CA ILE A 498 2.38 24.14 -3.68
C ILE A 498 3.87 23.93 -3.40
N LEU A 499 4.74 24.45 -4.29
CA LEU A 499 6.19 24.38 -4.13
C LEU A 499 6.64 25.10 -2.86
N SER A 500 6.05 26.27 -2.58
CA SER A 500 6.30 27.06 -1.38
C SER A 500 5.89 26.32 -0.11
N VAL A 501 4.69 25.74 -0.07
CA VAL A 501 4.21 24.92 1.06
C VAL A 501 5.14 23.74 1.31
N ILE A 502 5.49 22.98 0.26
CA ILE A 502 6.39 21.83 0.39
C ILE A 502 7.79 22.29 0.83
N GLY A 503 8.31 23.37 0.23
CA GLY A 503 9.59 23.97 0.60
C GLY A 503 9.65 24.31 2.09
N ASN A 504 8.63 24.97 2.62
CA ASN A 504 8.55 25.32 4.05
C ASN A 504 8.52 24.09 4.98
N MET A 505 7.83 23.00 4.58
CA MET A 505 7.79 21.76 5.37
C MET A 505 9.17 21.09 5.52
N TYR A 506 10.06 21.29 4.55
CA TYR A 506 11.43 20.78 4.55
C TYR A 506 12.47 21.85 4.90
N GLN A 507 12.08 23.08 5.20
CA GLN A 507 12.98 24.10 5.72
C GLN A 507 13.26 23.84 7.21
N HIS A 508 14.51 24.00 7.64
CA HIS A 508 14.97 23.88 9.05
C HIS A 508 14.27 22.75 9.81
N THR A 509 14.74 21.51 9.62
CA THR A 509 14.06 20.31 10.14
C THR A 509 14.82 19.73 11.34
N PRO A 510 14.56 20.22 12.57
CA PRO A 510 15.23 19.73 13.75
C PRO A 510 14.79 18.31 14.10
N PHE A 511 15.70 17.56 14.71
CA PHE A 511 15.39 16.26 15.27
C PHE A 511 16.17 15.98 16.55
N ARG A 512 15.61 15.11 17.38
CA ARG A 512 16.31 14.51 18.53
C ARG A 512 16.17 13.00 18.44
N VAL A 513 17.24 12.25 18.71
CA VAL A 513 17.17 10.79 18.76
C VAL A 513 16.67 10.37 20.13
N ARG A 514 15.63 9.53 20.17
CA ARG A 514 15.10 8.91 21.38
C ARG A 514 15.45 7.42 21.39
N ASP A 515 16.26 6.99 22.36
CA ASP A 515 16.63 5.59 22.57
C ASP A 515 16.31 5.16 24.01
N SER A 516 15.18 4.46 24.18
CA SER A 516 14.56 4.18 25.48
C SER A 516 14.28 5.47 26.26
N ASP A 517 14.90 5.64 27.43
CA ASP A 517 14.68 6.78 28.32
C ASP A 517 15.64 7.96 28.03
N ASN A 518 16.60 7.78 27.12
CA ASN A 518 17.57 8.81 26.75
C ASN A 518 17.14 9.56 25.48
N VAL A 519 17.34 10.88 25.50
CA VAL A 519 17.12 11.78 24.36
C VAL A 519 18.42 12.52 24.07
N SER A 520 18.81 12.63 22.80
CA SER A 520 20.01 13.36 22.38
C SER A 520 19.82 14.88 22.46
N GLN A 521 20.91 15.64 22.24
CA GLN A 521 20.78 17.03 21.85
C GLN A 521 20.01 17.16 20.51
N GLN A 522 19.51 18.37 20.26
CA GLN A 522 18.84 18.69 19.00
C GLN A 522 19.88 18.85 17.89
N GLU A 523 19.59 18.22 16.76
CA GLU A 523 20.40 18.26 15.54
C GLU A 523 19.52 18.66 14.35
N ILE A 524 20.13 18.99 13.20
CA ILE A 524 19.41 19.36 11.99
C ILE A 524 19.57 18.27 10.93
N GLN A 525 18.46 17.83 10.35
CA GLN A 525 18.48 17.09 9.09
C GLN A 525 18.68 18.11 7.96
N SER A 526 19.76 18.01 7.20
CA SER A 526 20.08 18.98 6.13
C SER A 526 19.67 18.49 4.74
N THR A 527 19.70 17.18 4.52
CA THR A 527 19.34 16.56 3.23
C THR A 527 18.25 15.49 3.36
N GLY A 528 17.70 15.10 2.22
CA GLY A 528 16.68 14.07 2.13
C GLY A 528 15.28 14.52 2.53
N ILE A 529 14.37 13.56 2.40
CA ILE A 529 12.97 13.63 2.76
C ILE A 529 12.72 12.80 4.04
N ARG A 530 11.85 13.30 4.91
CA ARG A 530 11.60 12.74 6.25
C ARG A 530 10.97 11.33 6.18
N GLN A 531 11.64 10.34 6.77
CA GLN A 531 11.13 8.97 6.88
C GLN A 531 10.07 8.85 7.99
N GLY A 532 8.79 8.93 7.62
CA GLY A 532 7.66 8.94 8.58
C GLY A 532 6.62 10.01 8.28
N CYS A 533 6.96 10.96 7.40
CA CYS A 533 6.00 11.89 6.82
C CYS A 533 5.12 11.16 5.79
N PRO A 534 3.78 11.31 5.84
CA PRO A 534 2.85 10.69 4.87
C PRO A 534 3.03 11.18 3.43
N LEU A 535 3.55 12.40 3.24
CA LEU A 535 3.76 13.02 1.94
C LEU A 535 5.08 12.56 1.28
N SER A 536 6.14 12.34 2.06
CA SER A 536 7.49 12.01 1.56
C SER A 536 7.52 10.85 0.53
N PRO A 537 6.85 9.69 0.72
CA PRO A 537 6.89 8.62 -0.27
C PRO A 537 6.31 9.03 -1.64
N TYR A 538 5.31 9.91 -1.65
CA TYR A 538 4.73 10.40 -2.90
C TYR A 538 5.66 11.40 -3.59
N LEU A 539 6.29 12.29 -2.83
CA LEU A 539 7.30 13.20 -3.37
C LEU A 539 8.49 12.46 -3.98
N PHE A 540 8.90 11.35 -3.37
CA PHE A 540 9.96 10.49 -3.91
C PHE A 540 9.61 9.95 -5.31
N ILE A 541 8.38 9.44 -5.50
CA ILE A 541 8.00 8.89 -6.81
C ILE A 541 7.81 9.99 -7.88
N LEU A 542 7.41 11.20 -7.48
CA LEU A 542 7.39 12.36 -8.38
C LEU A 542 8.81 12.76 -8.80
N PHE A 543 9.76 12.78 -7.85
CA PHE A 543 11.17 12.98 -8.15
C PHE A 543 11.71 11.91 -9.10
N MET A 544 11.49 10.62 -8.81
CA MET A 544 11.92 9.52 -9.68
C MET A 544 11.31 9.60 -11.08
N THR A 545 10.06 10.09 -11.20
CA THR A 545 9.41 10.32 -12.51
C THR A 545 10.23 11.29 -13.37
N VAL A 546 10.71 12.39 -12.78
CA VAL A 546 11.52 13.41 -13.46
C VAL A 546 12.92 12.87 -13.77
N LEU A 547 13.59 12.29 -12.77
CA LEU A 547 14.93 11.71 -12.93
C LEU A 547 14.96 10.65 -14.05
N MET A 548 14.02 9.71 -14.03
CA MET A 548 14.00 8.62 -15.02
C MET A 548 13.57 9.10 -16.40
N HIS A 549 12.80 10.18 -16.50
CA HIS A 549 12.56 10.86 -17.78
C HIS A 549 13.86 11.45 -18.35
N ASP A 550 14.66 12.13 -17.52
CA ASP A 550 15.94 12.69 -17.95
C ASP A 550 16.92 11.61 -18.40
N VAL A 551 16.99 10.52 -17.65
CA VAL A 551 17.81 9.35 -18.00
C VAL A 551 17.41 8.80 -19.35
N GLU A 552 16.10 8.71 -19.63
CA GLU A 552 15.59 8.23 -20.90
C GLU A 552 15.92 9.19 -22.06
N VAL A 553 15.81 10.50 -21.85
CA VAL A 553 16.20 11.51 -22.84
C VAL A 553 17.70 11.43 -23.15
N SER A 554 18.55 11.43 -22.13
CA SER A 554 20.01 11.37 -22.27
C SER A 554 20.46 10.04 -22.90
N TYR A 555 19.84 8.94 -22.50
CA TYR A 555 20.10 7.63 -23.08
C TYR A 555 19.75 7.56 -24.58
N ARG A 556 18.59 8.09 -24.97
CA ARG A 556 18.17 8.15 -26.39
C ARG A 556 19.06 9.08 -27.21
N ALA A 557 19.55 10.18 -26.63
CA ALA A 557 20.50 11.06 -27.28
C ALA A 557 21.84 10.37 -27.56
N GLU A 558 22.36 9.58 -26.60
CA GLU A 558 23.62 8.83 -26.79
C GLU A 558 23.45 7.60 -27.72
N MET A 559 22.31 6.90 -27.67
CA MET A 559 22.15 5.57 -28.29
C MET A 559 21.20 5.52 -29.49
N GLY A 560 20.50 6.62 -29.80
CA GLY A 560 19.45 6.66 -30.82
C GLY A 560 18.31 5.66 -30.52
N ASN A 561 17.84 4.96 -31.55
CA ASN A 561 16.84 3.89 -31.42
C ASN A 561 17.49 2.59 -30.91
N ALA A 562 17.94 2.60 -29.65
CA ALA A 562 18.60 1.46 -29.03
C ALA A 562 17.73 0.19 -29.04
N VAL A 563 18.41 -0.96 -29.05
CA VAL A 563 17.77 -2.29 -28.99
C VAL A 563 17.08 -2.46 -27.63
N HIS A 564 15.75 -2.40 -27.63
CA HIS A 564 14.88 -2.48 -26.46
C HIS A 564 14.45 -3.92 -26.14
N THR A 565 14.03 -4.16 -24.89
CA THR A 565 13.66 -5.51 -24.42
C THR A 565 12.26 -5.96 -24.87
N HIS A 566 11.40 -5.01 -25.24
CA HIS A 566 10.01 -5.26 -25.60
C HIS A 566 9.74 -4.92 -27.08
N SER A 567 9.32 -3.68 -27.39
CA SER A 567 8.98 -3.26 -28.75
C SER A 567 9.53 -1.88 -29.12
N ALA A 568 9.63 -1.59 -30.43
CA ALA A 568 10.18 -0.33 -30.91
C ALA A 568 9.23 0.86 -30.65
N ALA A 569 7.93 0.59 -30.63
CA ALA A 569 6.91 1.58 -30.32
C ALA A 569 6.83 1.90 -28.83
N ASP A 570 7.12 0.93 -27.95
CA ASP A 570 7.17 1.11 -26.49
C ASP A 570 8.38 0.37 -25.89
N PRO A 571 9.56 1.03 -25.87
CA PRO A 571 10.78 0.39 -25.45
C PRO A 571 10.87 0.33 -23.92
N LEU A 572 10.78 -0.87 -23.34
CA LEU A 572 10.90 -1.08 -21.91
C LEU A 572 12.38 -1.15 -21.48
N PHE A 573 12.83 -0.16 -20.71
CA PHE A 573 14.20 -0.04 -20.19
C PHE A 573 14.30 -0.20 -18.67
N ASP A 574 13.18 -0.06 -17.97
CA ASP A 574 13.13 0.05 -16.52
C ASP A 574 11.81 -0.49 -15.94
N LEU A 575 11.89 -1.01 -14.72
CA LEU A 575 10.75 -1.24 -13.83
C LEU A 575 11.11 -0.70 -12.44
N GLU A 576 10.22 0.11 -11.88
CA GLU A 576 10.46 0.79 -10.61
C GLU A 576 9.40 0.38 -9.58
N TYR A 577 9.84 0.12 -8.34
CA TYR A 577 8.99 0.04 -7.18
C TYR A 577 9.61 0.86 -6.05
N ALA A 578 9.20 2.13 -5.98
CA ALA A 578 9.89 3.14 -5.19
C ALA A 578 11.39 3.17 -5.54
N ASP A 579 12.27 2.88 -4.59
CA ASP A 579 13.72 2.84 -4.78
C ASP A 579 14.23 1.56 -5.44
N ASP A 580 13.50 0.44 -5.33
CA ASP A 580 13.87 -0.82 -5.99
C ASP A 580 13.64 -0.70 -7.50
N THR A 581 14.73 -0.52 -8.27
CA THR A 581 14.67 -0.32 -9.72
C THR A 581 15.44 -1.41 -10.46
N VAL A 582 14.89 -1.86 -11.58
CA VAL A 582 15.51 -2.85 -12.47
C VAL A 582 15.67 -2.22 -13.83
N LEU A 583 16.91 -2.01 -14.26
CA LEU A 583 17.23 -1.60 -15.63
C LEU A 583 17.39 -2.85 -16.50
N MET A 584 17.01 -2.75 -17.77
CA MET A 584 17.01 -3.89 -18.67
C MET A 584 17.42 -3.56 -20.10
N SER A 585 18.12 -4.50 -20.73
CA SER A 585 18.70 -4.34 -22.07
C SER A 585 18.97 -5.70 -22.71
N ARG A 586 19.20 -5.71 -24.03
CA ARG A 586 19.63 -6.88 -24.81
C ARG A 586 21.14 -6.92 -25.08
N SER A 587 21.88 -5.86 -24.77
CA SER A 587 23.34 -5.81 -24.94
C SER A 587 24.03 -5.26 -23.69
N SER A 588 25.27 -5.71 -23.46
CA SER A 588 26.13 -5.19 -22.39
C SER A 588 26.45 -3.72 -22.60
N HIS A 589 26.74 -3.30 -23.83
CA HIS A 589 27.00 -1.89 -24.16
C HIS A 589 25.81 -0.98 -23.82
N SER A 590 24.60 -1.36 -24.25
CA SER A 590 23.39 -0.58 -24.01
C SER A 590 23.02 -0.49 -22.52
N ILE A 591 23.22 -1.54 -21.72
CA ILE A 591 22.95 -1.47 -20.27
C ILE A 591 24.02 -0.66 -19.53
N THR A 592 25.29 -0.73 -19.95
CA THR A 592 26.36 0.11 -19.41
C THR A 592 26.05 1.59 -19.66
N LYS A 593 25.66 1.95 -20.88
CA LYS A 593 25.29 3.31 -21.23
C LYS A 593 24.07 3.80 -20.45
N LEU A 594 23.05 2.96 -20.29
CA LEU A 594 21.88 3.29 -19.48
C LEU A 594 22.25 3.52 -18.00
N LEU A 595 23.10 2.66 -17.42
CA LEU A 595 23.61 2.83 -16.06
C LEU A 595 24.42 4.12 -15.90
N GLN A 596 25.30 4.42 -16.85
CA GLN A 596 26.11 5.64 -16.82
C GLN A 596 25.26 6.91 -16.96
N CYS A 597 24.25 6.90 -17.83
CA CYS A 597 23.27 7.98 -17.92
C CYS A 597 22.55 8.16 -16.58
N LEU A 598 22.08 7.07 -15.96
CA LEU A 598 21.46 7.12 -14.65
C LEU A 598 22.35 7.77 -13.58
N GLN A 599 23.62 7.40 -13.52
CA GLN A 599 24.56 7.97 -12.55
C GLN A 599 24.80 9.47 -12.78
N LYS A 600 25.06 9.87 -14.03
CA LYS A 600 25.29 11.28 -14.39
C LYS A 600 24.07 12.15 -14.07
N GLU A 601 22.87 11.65 -14.38
CA GLU A 601 21.64 12.40 -14.15
C GLU A 601 21.25 12.46 -12.67
N ALA A 602 21.58 11.44 -11.89
CA ALA A 602 21.25 11.37 -10.46
C ALA A 602 22.18 12.22 -9.58
N GLU A 603 23.44 12.42 -10.00
CA GLU A 603 24.48 13.06 -9.21
C GLU A 603 24.15 14.51 -8.77
N PRO A 604 23.65 15.42 -9.64
CA PRO A 604 23.26 16.77 -9.24
C PRO A 604 22.16 16.82 -8.17
N TYR A 605 21.33 15.78 -8.10
CA TYR A 605 20.25 15.66 -7.12
C TYR A 605 20.71 15.02 -5.79
N GLY A 606 22.01 14.72 -5.65
CA GLY A 606 22.61 14.08 -4.47
C GLY A 606 22.41 12.56 -4.41
N MET A 607 21.89 11.95 -5.48
CA MET A 607 21.57 10.52 -5.52
C MET A 607 22.77 9.70 -6.01
N ALA A 608 23.09 8.62 -5.30
CA ALA A 608 24.19 7.72 -5.62
C ALA A 608 23.78 6.25 -5.51
N LEU A 609 24.44 5.38 -6.26
CA LEU A 609 24.17 3.93 -6.28
C LEU A 609 25.02 3.19 -5.25
N ASN A 610 24.39 2.26 -4.54
CA ASN A 610 25.09 1.31 -3.68
C ASN A 610 25.75 0.24 -4.55
N ARG A 611 27.05 0.41 -4.79
CA ARG A 611 27.81 -0.45 -5.71
C ARG A 611 27.81 -1.92 -5.29
N ALA A 612 27.97 -2.18 -3.99
CA ALA A 612 28.04 -3.54 -3.44
C ALA A 612 26.71 -4.32 -3.56
N LYS A 613 25.59 -3.61 -3.60
CA LYS A 613 24.26 -4.20 -3.75
C LYS A 613 23.71 -4.15 -5.18
N THR A 614 24.27 -3.30 -6.02
CA THR A 614 23.93 -3.24 -7.44
C THR A 614 24.45 -4.51 -8.11
N LYS A 615 23.55 -5.29 -8.71
CA LYS A 615 23.87 -6.63 -9.24
C LYS A 615 23.30 -6.84 -10.63
N LEU A 616 24.11 -7.44 -11.50
CA LEU A 616 23.72 -7.81 -12.85
C LEU A 616 23.33 -9.29 -12.92
N LEU A 617 22.12 -9.59 -13.39
CA LEU A 617 21.68 -10.93 -13.74
C LEU A 617 21.57 -11.02 -15.27
N VAL A 618 22.23 -12.01 -15.86
CA VAL A 618 22.23 -12.23 -17.31
C VAL A 618 21.54 -13.56 -17.63
N VAL A 619 20.52 -13.50 -18.49
CA VAL A 619 19.84 -14.67 -19.06
C VAL A 619 20.36 -14.88 -20.49
N ASN A 620 20.74 -16.11 -20.85
CA ASN A 620 21.16 -16.50 -22.20
C ASN A 620 22.25 -15.63 -22.86
N GLY A 621 23.12 -15.01 -22.06
CA GLY A 621 24.28 -14.25 -22.53
C GLY A 621 25.56 -14.70 -21.81
N PRO A 622 26.75 -14.45 -22.39
CA PRO A 622 28.01 -14.78 -21.76
C PRO A 622 28.08 -14.15 -20.36
N PRO A 623 28.53 -14.89 -19.33
CA PRO A 623 28.92 -14.26 -18.08
C PRO A 623 30.18 -13.44 -18.35
N ALA A 624 30.00 -12.11 -18.39
CA ALA A 624 31.01 -11.05 -18.48
C ALA A 624 31.30 -10.41 -19.86
N GLY A 625 31.55 -9.09 -19.77
CA GLY A 625 32.10 -8.19 -20.79
C GLY A 625 31.35 -6.85 -20.96
N VAL A 626 31.55 -5.76 -20.21
CA VAL A 626 31.83 -5.49 -18.77
C VAL A 626 30.83 -4.38 -18.44
N VAL A 627 29.75 -4.67 -17.67
CA VAL A 627 28.88 -3.58 -17.25
C VAL A 627 29.62 -2.79 -16.20
N THR A 628 29.94 -1.54 -16.50
CA THR A 628 30.75 -0.68 -15.64
C THR A 628 29.95 0.51 -15.15
N PHE A 629 30.31 0.97 -13.96
CA PHE A 629 29.93 2.29 -13.49
C PHE A 629 30.65 3.38 -14.30
N THR A 630 30.32 4.65 -14.04
CA THR A 630 30.97 5.82 -14.69
C THR A 630 32.49 5.90 -14.50
N ASP A 631 33.04 5.30 -13.44
CA ASP A 631 34.49 5.22 -13.16
C ASP A 631 35.16 3.96 -13.72
N ASN A 632 34.49 3.25 -14.63
CA ASN A 632 34.96 2.01 -15.24
C ASN A 632 35.11 0.82 -14.27
N THR A 633 34.66 0.93 -13.02
CA THR A 633 34.63 -0.22 -12.11
C THR A 633 33.53 -1.21 -12.51
N PRO A 634 33.77 -2.54 -12.43
CA PRO A 634 32.80 -3.53 -12.87
C PRO A 634 31.65 -3.72 -11.88
N VAL A 635 30.45 -3.94 -12.41
CA VAL A 635 29.27 -4.38 -11.64
C VAL A 635 29.38 -5.86 -11.31
N HIS A 636 29.01 -6.24 -10.08
CA HIS A 636 28.96 -7.64 -9.67
C HIS A 636 27.93 -8.45 -10.49
N VAL A 637 28.41 -9.46 -11.21
CA VAL A 637 27.57 -10.37 -12.02
C VAL A 637 27.15 -11.56 -11.17
N VAL A 638 25.85 -11.84 -11.11
CA VAL A 638 25.30 -13.01 -10.41
C VAL A 638 25.74 -14.28 -11.13
N GLY A 639 26.45 -15.15 -10.41
CA GLY A 639 26.97 -16.43 -10.91
C GLY A 639 25.89 -17.52 -11.05
N ASP A 640 26.27 -18.69 -11.59
CA ASP A 640 25.33 -19.80 -11.86
C ASP A 640 24.73 -20.44 -10.61
N ASN A 641 25.49 -20.42 -9.51
CA ASN A 641 25.07 -20.93 -8.19
C ASN A 641 24.53 -19.84 -7.27
N GLU A 642 24.46 -18.60 -7.76
CA GLU A 642 23.98 -17.46 -7.00
C GLU A 642 22.52 -17.14 -7.32
N SER A 643 21.91 -16.34 -6.45
CA SER A 643 20.58 -15.81 -6.65
C SER A 643 20.46 -14.42 -6.04
N LEU A 644 19.49 -13.66 -6.51
CA LEU A 644 19.17 -12.33 -5.99
C LEU A 644 17.70 -12.27 -5.57
N GLU A 645 17.39 -11.39 -4.63
CA GLU A 645 16.03 -11.14 -4.17
C GLU A 645 15.53 -9.82 -4.77
N TYR A 646 14.39 -9.86 -5.46
CA TYR A 646 13.70 -8.69 -5.99
C TYR A 646 12.24 -8.70 -5.52
N LEU A 647 11.81 -7.63 -4.84
CA LEU A 647 10.47 -7.49 -4.26
C LEU A 647 10.02 -8.72 -3.45
N GLY A 648 10.96 -9.33 -2.74
CA GLY A 648 10.74 -10.52 -1.92
C GLY A 648 10.76 -11.85 -2.68
N THR A 649 11.03 -11.86 -3.99
CA THR A 649 11.06 -13.05 -4.86
C THR A 649 12.49 -13.35 -5.29
N VAL A 650 12.90 -14.62 -5.25
CA VAL A 650 14.27 -15.02 -5.59
C VAL A 650 14.39 -15.35 -7.08
N LEU A 651 15.38 -14.76 -7.75
CA LEU A 651 15.70 -14.90 -9.16
C LEU A 651 17.12 -15.47 -9.35
N ASN A 652 17.32 -16.23 -10.43
CA ASN A 652 18.63 -16.71 -10.86
C ASN A 652 18.74 -16.65 -12.40
N ARG A 653 19.95 -16.84 -12.93
CA ARG A 653 20.21 -16.80 -14.38
C ARG A 653 19.35 -17.78 -15.19
N LYS A 654 19.00 -18.91 -14.57
CA LYS A 654 18.19 -19.97 -15.20
C LYS A 654 16.69 -19.64 -15.28
N GLY A 655 16.23 -18.55 -14.66
CA GLY A 655 14.81 -18.19 -14.58
C GLY A 655 13.91 -19.19 -13.84
N SER A 656 14.48 -20.25 -13.26
CA SER A 656 13.73 -21.40 -12.76
C SER A 656 12.88 -21.05 -11.53
N PRO A 657 11.61 -21.51 -11.46
CA PRO A 657 10.77 -21.32 -10.28
C PRO A 657 11.20 -22.16 -9.07
N GLN A 658 12.11 -23.13 -9.26
CA GLN A 658 12.56 -24.04 -8.21
C GLN A 658 13.24 -23.32 -7.05
N ILE A 659 14.08 -22.32 -7.33
CA ILE A 659 14.77 -21.56 -6.29
C ILE A 659 13.77 -20.76 -5.45
N THR A 660 12.79 -20.12 -6.12
CA THR A 660 11.71 -19.38 -5.45
C THR A 660 10.90 -20.29 -4.54
N LEU A 661 10.45 -21.44 -5.04
CA LEU A 661 9.70 -22.42 -4.23
C LEU A 661 10.54 -22.92 -3.04
N THR A 662 11.81 -23.27 -3.27
CA THR A 662 12.68 -23.82 -2.22
C THR A 662 12.89 -22.83 -1.09
N THR A 663 13.21 -21.57 -1.41
CA THR A 663 13.42 -20.51 -0.41
C THR A 663 12.14 -20.23 0.38
N ARG A 664 10.99 -20.19 -0.30
CA ARG A 664 9.67 -19.99 0.32
C ARG A 664 9.31 -21.11 1.29
N LEU A 665 9.47 -22.36 0.86
CA LEU A 665 9.21 -23.54 1.71
C LEU A 665 10.17 -23.60 2.91
N ALA A 666 11.44 -23.25 2.72
CA ALA A 666 12.43 -23.21 3.80
C ALA A 666 12.04 -22.15 4.85
N ARG A 667 11.70 -20.93 4.43
CA ARG A 667 11.21 -19.88 5.31
C ARG A 667 9.93 -20.30 6.03
N ALA A 668 8.96 -20.84 5.31
CA ALA A 668 7.70 -21.29 5.90
C ALA A 668 7.92 -22.43 6.90
N LYS A 669 8.85 -23.36 6.64
CA LYS A 669 9.24 -24.43 7.58
C LYS A 669 9.82 -23.85 8.88
N GLN A 670 10.74 -22.87 8.78
CA GLN A 670 11.32 -22.21 9.96
C GLN A 670 10.25 -21.53 10.81
N GLU A 671 9.37 -20.74 10.17
CA GLU A 671 8.28 -20.03 10.86
C GLU A 671 7.24 -20.98 11.45
N PHE A 672 6.94 -22.09 10.76
CA PHE A 672 6.01 -23.11 11.23
C PHE A 672 6.54 -23.80 12.49
N ASN A 673 7.85 -24.06 12.55
CA ASN A 673 8.49 -24.67 13.71
C ASN A 673 8.49 -23.76 14.94
N LYS A 674 8.58 -22.44 14.78
CA LYS A 674 8.44 -21.48 15.91
C LYS A 674 7.08 -21.60 16.62
N LEU A 675 6.07 -22.10 15.91
CA LEU A 675 4.72 -22.34 16.44
C LEU A 675 4.46 -23.80 16.85
N ALA A 676 5.49 -24.64 17.00
CA ALA A 676 5.37 -26.06 17.35
C ALA A 676 4.43 -26.32 18.55
N GLN A 677 4.61 -25.58 19.64
CA GLN A 677 3.79 -25.69 20.85
C GLN A 677 2.31 -25.31 20.61
N PHE A 678 2.03 -24.38 19.69
CA PHE A 678 0.65 -24.02 19.34
C PHE A 678 -0.03 -25.16 18.57
N TRP A 679 0.67 -25.76 17.60
CA TRP A 679 0.16 -26.91 16.85
C TRP A 679 -0.10 -28.11 17.77
N SER A 680 0.79 -28.34 18.74
CA SER A 680 0.69 -29.44 19.68
C SER A 680 -0.22 -29.18 20.88
N HIS A 681 -0.85 -28.00 21.04
CA HIS A 681 -1.69 -27.72 22.20
C HIS A 681 -3.03 -28.47 22.14
N ALA A 682 -3.40 -29.23 23.17
CA ALA A 682 -4.61 -30.08 23.14
C ALA A 682 -5.91 -29.27 23.14
N ASN A 683 -5.98 -28.22 23.96
CA ASN A 683 -7.21 -27.43 24.16
C ASN A 683 -7.54 -26.45 23.01
N ILE A 684 -6.67 -26.36 22.00
CA ILE A 684 -6.91 -25.48 20.85
C ILE A 684 -7.57 -26.31 19.74
N LYS A 685 -8.80 -25.93 19.39
CA LYS A 685 -9.60 -26.60 18.34
C LYS A 685 -8.81 -26.67 17.03
N THR A 686 -8.81 -27.84 16.39
CA THR A 686 -8.14 -28.08 15.10
C THR A 686 -8.58 -27.08 14.04
N ALA A 687 -9.86 -26.72 14.00
CA ALA A 687 -10.39 -25.72 13.07
C ALA A 687 -9.69 -24.35 13.19
N LEU A 688 -9.38 -23.90 14.41
CA LEU A 688 -8.63 -22.66 14.61
C LEU A 688 -7.17 -22.81 14.14
N LYS A 689 -6.52 -23.94 14.44
CA LYS A 689 -5.15 -24.22 13.96
C LYS A 689 -5.06 -24.21 12.44
N VAL A 690 -6.02 -24.84 11.76
CA VAL A 690 -6.11 -24.83 10.29
C VAL A 690 -6.34 -23.40 9.79
N ARG A 691 -7.25 -22.62 10.40
CA ARG A 691 -7.50 -21.22 10.03
C ARG A 691 -6.25 -20.36 10.15
N VAL A 692 -5.53 -20.48 11.26
CA VAL A 692 -4.23 -19.81 11.49
C VAL A 692 -3.23 -20.25 10.42
N PHE A 693 -3.13 -21.55 10.17
CA PHE A 693 -2.21 -22.09 9.17
C PHE A 693 -2.48 -21.50 7.76
N LYS A 694 -3.74 -21.49 7.31
CA LYS A 694 -4.14 -20.87 6.03
C LYS A 694 -3.77 -19.38 5.98
N HIS A 695 -4.18 -18.59 6.98
CA HIS A 695 -3.98 -17.13 6.97
C HIS A 695 -2.50 -16.72 7.02
N PHE A 696 -1.66 -17.47 7.74
CA PHE A 696 -0.25 -17.12 7.91
C PHE A 696 0.65 -17.69 6.82
N PHE A 697 0.45 -18.96 6.48
CA PHE A 697 1.43 -19.70 5.69
C PHE A 697 1.08 -19.75 4.20
N TYR A 698 -0.19 -19.63 3.82
CA TYR A 698 -0.53 -19.59 2.39
C TYR A 698 0.06 -18.33 1.74
N PRO A 699 -0.16 -17.10 2.25
CA PRO A 699 0.47 -15.91 1.66
C PRO A 699 2.00 -15.99 1.67
N MET A 700 2.59 -16.55 2.74
CA MET A 700 4.04 -16.67 2.87
C MET A 700 4.65 -17.57 1.81
N VAL A 701 3.99 -18.68 1.45
CA VAL A 701 4.50 -19.65 0.46
C VAL A 701 4.14 -19.25 -0.96
N LEU A 702 2.90 -18.79 -1.18
CA LEU A 702 2.35 -18.52 -2.51
C LEU A 702 2.83 -17.19 -3.11
N TYR A 703 3.30 -16.25 -2.29
CA TYR A 703 3.80 -14.95 -2.77
C TYR A 703 4.95 -15.13 -3.79
N GLY A 704 4.79 -14.54 -4.98
CA GLY A 704 5.72 -14.67 -6.11
C GLY A 704 5.57 -15.96 -6.93
N LEU A 705 4.95 -17.03 -6.39
CA LEU A 705 4.64 -18.24 -7.17
C LEU A 705 3.46 -18.04 -8.12
N THR A 706 2.61 -17.04 -7.84
CA THR A 706 1.49 -16.64 -8.70
C THR A 706 1.91 -16.23 -10.12
N HIS A 707 3.18 -15.89 -10.31
CA HIS A 707 3.72 -15.32 -11.56
C HIS A 707 4.62 -16.28 -12.36
N VAL A 708 4.68 -17.54 -11.93
CA VAL A 708 5.51 -18.59 -12.55
C VAL A 708 4.71 -19.87 -12.75
N TRP A 709 5.04 -20.65 -13.78
CA TRP A 709 4.45 -21.97 -13.96
C TRP A 709 5.24 -23.04 -13.20
N LEU A 710 4.57 -23.88 -12.43
CA LEU A 710 5.20 -24.99 -11.73
C LEU A 710 5.02 -26.30 -12.52
N THR A 711 6.10 -27.06 -12.67
CA THR A 711 6.01 -28.45 -13.14
C THR A 711 5.29 -29.32 -12.13
N ASP A 712 4.76 -30.47 -12.55
CA ASP A 712 4.04 -31.38 -11.64
C ASP A 712 4.92 -31.88 -10.50
N SER A 713 6.22 -32.08 -10.74
CA SER A 713 7.18 -32.39 -9.68
C SER A 713 7.25 -31.27 -8.61
N LEU A 714 7.29 -30.00 -9.03
CA LEU A 714 7.31 -28.86 -8.12
C LEU A 714 5.96 -28.67 -7.41
N ARG A 715 4.83 -28.88 -8.10
CA ARG A 715 3.48 -28.89 -7.49
C ARG A 715 3.36 -29.97 -6.43
N ASN A 716 3.80 -31.20 -6.74
CA ASN A 716 3.80 -32.32 -5.80
C ASN A 716 4.68 -32.01 -4.57
N ARG A 717 5.83 -31.36 -4.76
CA ARG A 717 6.69 -30.93 -3.65
C ARG A 717 6.01 -29.90 -2.75
N LEU A 718 5.29 -28.95 -3.34
CA LEU A 718 4.49 -27.95 -2.65
C LEU A 718 3.35 -28.61 -1.83
N ASP A 719 2.59 -29.51 -2.45
CA ASP A 719 1.50 -30.23 -1.77
C ASP A 719 2.00 -31.20 -0.69
N ALA A 720 3.14 -31.86 -0.92
CA ALA A 720 3.77 -32.69 0.10
C ALA A 720 4.17 -31.88 1.34
N TRP A 721 4.68 -30.66 1.16
CA TRP A 721 4.94 -29.76 2.30
C TRP A 721 3.64 -29.37 3.02
N HIS A 722 2.60 -29.02 2.26
CA HIS A 722 1.29 -28.67 2.81
C HIS A 722 0.71 -29.81 3.65
N CYS A 723 0.68 -31.03 3.12
CA CYS A 723 0.22 -32.23 3.82
C CYS A 723 1.04 -32.53 5.08
N ARG A 724 2.37 -32.38 5.05
CA ARG A 724 3.20 -32.58 6.24
C ARG A 724 2.82 -31.64 7.38
N CYS A 725 2.54 -30.37 7.08
CA CYS A 725 2.07 -29.41 8.07
C CYS A 725 0.69 -29.78 8.61
N LEU A 726 -0.26 -30.11 7.73
CA LEU A 726 -1.62 -30.51 8.14
C LEU A 726 -1.60 -31.76 9.02
N ARG A 727 -0.82 -32.79 8.68
CA ARG A 727 -0.62 -33.99 9.50
C ARG A 727 -0.16 -33.66 10.91
N ARG A 728 0.81 -32.74 11.05
CA ARG A 728 1.27 -32.28 12.37
C ARG A 728 0.18 -31.53 13.15
N ILE A 729 -0.66 -30.75 12.47
CA ILE A 729 -1.79 -30.04 13.09
C ILE A 729 -2.84 -31.02 13.62
N VAL A 730 -3.16 -32.08 12.87
CA VAL A 730 -4.13 -33.12 13.28
C VAL A 730 -3.50 -34.27 14.09
N ARG A 731 -2.20 -34.17 14.40
CA ARG A 731 -1.41 -35.18 15.14
C ARG A 731 -1.42 -36.59 14.51
N VAL A 732 -1.46 -36.66 13.18
CA VAL A 732 -1.30 -37.93 12.45
C VAL A 732 0.18 -38.08 12.08
N LYS A 733 0.78 -39.25 12.34
CA LYS A 733 2.16 -39.55 11.95
C LYS A 733 2.32 -39.48 10.42
N VAL A 734 3.55 -39.50 9.93
CA VAL A 734 3.82 -39.52 8.48
C VAL A 734 3.13 -40.73 7.82
N SER A 735 2.82 -40.63 6.52
CA SER A 735 2.08 -41.66 5.79
C SER A 735 2.74 -43.03 5.90
N MET A 736 4.07 -43.09 5.85
CA MET A 736 4.86 -44.31 6.00
C MET A 736 4.59 -45.08 7.31
N ILE A 737 4.19 -44.38 8.38
CA ILE A 737 3.94 -44.99 9.70
C ILE A 737 2.43 -45.17 9.94
N SER A 738 1.61 -44.25 9.44
CA SER A 738 0.17 -44.23 9.73
C SER A 738 -0.68 -44.94 8.68
N HIS A 739 -0.14 -45.19 7.49
CA HIS A 739 -0.86 -45.64 6.29
C HIS A 739 -2.07 -44.76 5.89
N VAL A 740 -2.28 -43.61 6.55
CA VAL A 740 -3.34 -42.65 6.23
C VAL A 740 -2.98 -41.91 4.95
N THR A 741 -3.86 -41.90 3.95
CA THR A 741 -3.68 -41.20 2.68
C THR A 741 -3.76 -39.67 2.83
N ASN A 742 -3.24 -38.91 1.86
CA ASN A 742 -3.30 -37.45 1.89
C ASN A 742 -4.75 -36.92 1.77
N GLU A 743 -5.60 -37.63 1.02
CA GLU A 743 -7.02 -37.29 0.86
C GLU A 743 -7.79 -37.30 2.19
N VAL A 744 -7.51 -38.27 3.06
CA VAL A 744 -8.10 -38.33 4.41
C VAL A 744 -7.71 -37.12 5.24
N ILE A 745 -6.46 -36.66 5.14
CA ILE A 745 -5.99 -35.45 5.85
C ILE A 745 -6.69 -34.20 5.32
N TYR A 746 -6.84 -34.09 4.00
CA TYR A 746 -7.56 -33.00 3.34
C TYR A 746 -9.03 -32.95 3.78
N LYS A 747 -9.74 -34.09 3.74
CA LYS A 747 -11.12 -34.22 4.25
C LYS A 747 -11.23 -33.83 5.74
N LYS A 748 -10.34 -34.35 6.59
CA LYS A 748 -10.34 -34.06 8.04
C LYS A 748 -10.07 -32.60 8.39
N THR A 749 -9.37 -31.87 7.53
CA THR A 749 -8.99 -30.47 7.75
C THR A 749 -9.82 -29.48 6.95
N ASP A 750 -10.78 -29.96 6.14
CA ASP A 750 -11.51 -29.14 5.18
C ASP A 750 -10.54 -28.27 4.33
N CYS A 751 -9.54 -28.94 3.76
CA CYS A 751 -8.49 -28.34 2.95
C CYS A 751 -8.40 -29.04 1.61
N GLN A 752 -8.04 -28.29 0.58
CA GLN A 752 -7.62 -28.83 -0.71
C GLN A 752 -6.08 -28.80 -0.81
N PRO A 753 -5.46 -29.50 -1.78
CA PRO A 753 -4.06 -29.30 -2.12
C PRO A 753 -3.75 -27.81 -2.31
N ILE A 754 -2.61 -27.34 -1.79
CA ILE A 754 -2.29 -25.89 -1.84
C ILE A 754 -1.94 -25.47 -3.27
N SER A 755 -1.55 -26.42 -4.13
CA SER A 755 -1.41 -26.21 -5.58
C SER A 755 -2.71 -25.74 -6.23
N LYS A 756 -3.89 -26.14 -5.72
CA LYS A 756 -5.20 -25.65 -6.20
C LYS A 756 -5.50 -24.23 -5.76
N GLU A 757 -5.06 -23.86 -4.56
CA GLU A 757 -5.11 -22.45 -4.12
C GLU A 757 -4.18 -21.59 -4.99
N LEU A 758 -2.98 -22.07 -5.29
CA LEU A 758 -2.06 -21.41 -6.21
C LEU A 758 -2.70 -21.22 -7.58
N GLU A 759 -3.31 -22.26 -8.15
CA GLU A 759 -4.01 -22.22 -9.43
C GLU A 759 -5.12 -21.15 -9.43
N SER A 760 -5.94 -21.07 -8.36
CA SER A 760 -6.95 -20.00 -8.21
C SER A 760 -6.33 -18.60 -8.19
N LEU A 761 -5.22 -18.40 -7.48
CA LEU A 761 -4.53 -17.10 -7.44
C LEU A 761 -3.92 -16.74 -8.79
N GLN A 762 -3.34 -17.72 -9.49
CA GLN A 762 -2.82 -17.55 -10.84
C GLN A 762 -3.93 -17.16 -11.81
N LEU A 763 -5.10 -17.81 -11.75
CA LEU A 763 -6.27 -17.45 -12.56
C LEU A 763 -6.81 -16.05 -12.25
N LYS A 764 -6.91 -15.68 -10.96
CA LYS A 764 -7.31 -14.33 -10.54
C LYS A 764 -6.39 -13.27 -11.15
N TYR A 765 -5.08 -13.52 -11.09
CA TYR A 765 -4.07 -12.63 -11.64
C TYR A 765 -4.07 -12.65 -13.18
N PHE A 766 -4.24 -13.81 -13.81
CA PHE A 766 -4.44 -13.94 -15.26
C PHE A 766 -5.61 -13.09 -15.75
N GLY A 767 -6.74 -13.11 -15.03
CA GLY A 767 -7.85 -12.22 -15.33
C GLY A 767 -7.51 -10.74 -15.15
N HIS A 768 -6.62 -10.39 -14.22
CA HIS A 768 -6.13 -9.01 -14.10
C HIS A 768 -5.30 -8.60 -15.32
N VAL A 769 -4.40 -9.47 -15.79
CA VAL A 769 -3.60 -9.24 -17.01
C VAL A 769 -4.50 -9.11 -18.24
N VAL A 770 -5.52 -9.95 -18.38
CA VAL A 770 -6.46 -9.86 -19.53
C VAL A 770 -7.28 -8.57 -19.50
N ARG A 771 -7.75 -8.15 -18.32
CA ARG A 771 -8.53 -6.90 -18.17
C ARG A 771 -7.68 -5.65 -18.28
N ALA A 772 -6.37 -5.74 -18.07
CA ALA A 772 -5.46 -4.65 -18.35
C ALA A 772 -5.50 -4.37 -19.86
N GLY A 773 -5.59 -3.10 -20.25
CA GLY A 773 -5.72 -2.71 -21.66
C GLY A 773 -4.45 -3.03 -22.46
N ILE A 774 -4.53 -2.96 -23.79
CA ILE A 774 -3.38 -3.21 -24.69
C ILE A 774 -2.21 -2.26 -24.40
N ALA A 775 -2.49 -1.06 -23.91
CA ALA A 775 -1.49 -0.07 -23.49
C ALA A 775 -0.81 -0.39 -22.15
N ASP A 776 -1.32 -1.35 -21.37
CA ASP A 776 -0.72 -1.71 -20.08
C ASP A 776 0.46 -2.66 -20.28
N THR A 777 1.59 -2.36 -19.64
CA THR A 777 2.82 -3.14 -19.68
C THR A 777 2.60 -4.63 -19.36
N ILE A 778 1.77 -4.98 -18.37
CA ILE A 778 1.58 -6.40 -17.99
C ILE A 778 0.84 -7.17 -19.07
N HIS A 779 -0.17 -6.55 -19.70
CA HIS A 779 -0.92 -7.16 -20.80
C HIS A 779 -0.02 -7.29 -22.01
N ASN A 780 0.63 -6.19 -22.38
CA ASN A 780 1.44 -6.10 -23.57
C ASN A 780 2.61 -7.09 -23.50
N VAL A 781 3.40 -7.11 -22.43
CA VAL A 781 4.52 -8.06 -22.30
C VAL A 781 4.05 -9.53 -22.32
N THR A 782 2.83 -9.80 -21.87
CA THR A 782 2.26 -11.17 -21.88
C THR A 782 1.78 -11.61 -23.27
N TYR A 783 1.16 -10.72 -24.05
CA TYR A 783 0.44 -11.07 -25.29
C TYR A 783 1.01 -10.45 -26.58
N ASN A 784 2.08 -9.67 -26.54
CA ASN A 784 2.60 -8.95 -27.70
C ASN A 784 2.87 -9.89 -28.89
N GLN A 785 2.32 -9.57 -30.06
CA GLN A 785 2.50 -10.32 -31.30
C GLN A 785 3.97 -10.34 -31.78
N SER A 786 4.75 -9.29 -31.48
CA SER A 786 6.19 -9.27 -31.79
C SER A 786 7.00 -10.31 -31.02
N HIS A 787 6.47 -10.84 -29.90
CA HIS A 787 7.06 -11.99 -29.21
C HIS A 787 6.72 -13.31 -29.91
N ASN A 788 5.58 -13.40 -30.59
CA ASN A 788 5.17 -14.60 -31.33
C ASN A 788 6.11 -14.84 -32.52
N THR A 789 6.42 -13.79 -33.30
CA THR A 789 7.38 -13.89 -34.41
C THR A 789 8.78 -14.30 -33.93
N ARG A 790 9.26 -13.72 -32.81
CA ARG A 790 10.55 -14.10 -32.20
C ARG A 790 10.59 -15.55 -31.71
N THR A 791 9.46 -16.09 -31.25
CA THR A 791 9.38 -17.46 -30.71
C THR A 791 9.13 -18.51 -31.78
N LEU A 792 8.51 -18.17 -32.92
CA LEU A 792 8.31 -19.08 -34.05
C LEU A 792 9.63 -19.59 -34.65
N ASN A 793 10.65 -18.73 -34.69
CA ASN A 793 11.96 -19.05 -35.25
C ASN A 793 12.96 -19.56 -34.21
N ALA A 794 12.56 -19.69 -32.94
CA ALA A 794 13.46 -20.10 -31.88
C ALA A 794 13.70 -21.63 -31.90
N PRO A 795 14.95 -22.10 -31.76
CA PRO A 795 15.25 -23.53 -31.75
C PRO A 795 14.57 -24.22 -30.54
N LYS A 796 13.71 -25.19 -30.83
CA LYS A 796 13.02 -26.00 -29.82
C LYS A 796 14.07 -26.63 -28.88
N ARG A 797 13.89 -26.46 -27.57
CA ARG A 797 14.76 -27.07 -26.56
C ARG A 797 14.58 -28.58 -26.57
N ALA A 798 15.67 -29.34 -26.52
CA ALA A 798 15.62 -30.79 -26.37
C ALA A 798 15.18 -31.16 -24.93
N GLY A 799 14.12 -31.97 -24.81
CA GLY A 799 13.62 -32.53 -23.54
C GLY A 799 12.57 -31.69 -22.78
N ARG A 800 11.43 -32.34 -22.50
CA ARG A 800 10.20 -31.91 -21.77
C ARG A 800 9.46 -30.66 -22.29
N PRO A 801 8.11 -30.63 -22.28
CA PRO A 801 7.36 -29.43 -22.64
C PRO A 801 7.68 -28.26 -21.70
N CYS A 802 8.12 -27.14 -22.26
CA CYS A 802 8.27 -25.88 -21.52
C CYS A 802 6.91 -25.22 -21.38
N HIS A 803 6.18 -25.52 -20.31
CA HIS A 803 4.95 -24.81 -20.01
C HIS A 803 5.29 -23.43 -19.47
N LYS A 804 5.15 -22.42 -20.34
CA LYS A 804 5.15 -20.99 -19.99
C LYS A 804 3.86 -20.65 -19.24
N TRP A 805 3.91 -19.64 -18.37
CA TRP A 805 2.77 -19.30 -17.52
C TRP A 805 1.50 -18.94 -18.31
N ALA A 806 1.59 -18.09 -19.35
CA ALA A 806 0.41 -17.66 -20.10
C ALA A 806 -0.25 -18.82 -20.88
N PRO A 807 0.47 -19.58 -21.72
CA PRO A 807 -0.09 -20.79 -22.34
C PRO A 807 -0.62 -21.81 -21.32
N GLY A 808 0.05 -21.95 -20.17
CA GLY A 808 -0.42 -22.81 -19.09
C GLY A 808 -1.77 -22.35 -18.51
N MET A 809 -1.93 -21.04 -18.27
CA MET A 809 -3.19 -20.46 -17.81
C MET A 809 -4.30 -20.58 -18.85
N GLU A 810 -4.00 -20.34 -20.13
CA GLU A 810 -4.95 -20.52 -21.24
C GLU A 810 -5.44 -21.98 -21.32
N LEU A 811 -4.54 -22.95 -21.16
CA LEU A 811 -4.90 -24.38 -21.11
C LEU A 811 -5.79 -24.68 -19.91
N THR A 812 -5.48 -24.14 -18.72
CA THR A 812 -6.34 -24.29 -17.54
C THR A 812 -7.75 -23.72 -17.79
N VAL A 813 -7.85 -22.53 -18.39
CA VAL A 813 -9.14 -21.91 -18.74
C VAL A 813 -9.89 -22.74 -19.78
N SER A 814 -9.19 -23.27 -20.78
CA SER A 814 -9.76 -24.12 -21.83
C SER A 814 -10.32 -25.42 -21.26
N HIS A 815 -9.55 -26.13 -20.42
CA HIS A 815 -10.00 -27.35 -19.75
C HIS A 815 -11.21 -27.11 -18.83
N TRP A 816 -11.27 -25.97 -18.16
CA TRP A 816 -12.45 -25.60 -17.40
C TRP A 816 -13.66 -25.31 -18.28
N ALA A 817 -13.45 -24.58 -19.39
CA ALA A 817 -14.51 -24.24 -20.32
C ALA A 817 -15.13 -25.48 -20.98
N THR A 818 -14.33 -26.50 -21.30
CA THR A 818 -14.82 -27.78 -21.85
C THR A 818 -15.52 -28.66 -20.80
N ALA A 819 -15.18 -28.50 -19.52
CA ALA A 819 -15.82 -29.23 -18.42
C ALA A 819 -17.22 -28.71 -18.04
N GLN A 820 -17.60 -27.49 -18.45
CA GLN A 820 -18.95 -26.94 -18.25
C GLN A 820 -19.80 -27.14 -19.53
N ARG A 821 -20.97 -27.79 -19.42
CA ARG A 821 -21.96 -27.95 -20.52
C ARG A 821 -23.20 -27.07 -20.25
N PRO A 822 -23.89 -26.51 -21.28
CA PRO A 822 -23.79 -26.82 -22.73
C PRO A 822 -22.86 -25.85 -23.51
N PRO A 823 -22.53 -26.14 -24.79
CA PRO A 823 -21.38 -25.56 -25.48
C PRO A 823 -21.64 -24.13 -25.95
N PHE A 824 -20.68 -23.24 -25.73
CA PHE A 824 -20.69 -21.91 -26.32
C PHE A 824 -20.34 -21.99 -27.82
N PRO A 825 -21.01 -21.20 -28.69
CA PRO A 825 -20.73 -21.21 -30.13
C PRO A 825 -19.27 -20.81 -30.38
N ILE A 826 -18.60 -21.55 -31.26
CA ILE A 826 -17.24 -21.25 -31.74
C ILE A 826 -17.35 -20.22 -32.88
N PRO A 827 -16.62 -19.09 -32.83
CA PRO A 827 -16.17 -18.47 -34.06
C PRO A 827 -14.66 -18.21 -34.13
N VAL A 828 -14.22 -18.13 -35.37
CA VAL A 828 -12.87 -18.17 -35.91
C VAL A 828 -12.05 -16.94 -35.50
N SER A 829 -11.28 -17.09 -34.42
CA SER A 829 -9.89 -16.64 -34.17
C SER A 829 -9.63 -16.85 -32.67
N GLN A 830 -9.31 -18.11 -32.35
CA GLN A 830 -9.74 -18.82 -31.14
C GLN A 830 -9.12 -18.37 -29.79
N ARG A 831 -8.12 -17.48 -29.77
CA ARG A 831 -7.37 -17.16 -28.54
C ARG A 831 -7.84 -15.92 -27.80
N GLN A 832 -8.35 -14.91 -28.50
CA GLN A 832 -8.70 -13.62 -27.89
C GLN A 832 -10.19 -13.54 -27.56
N ARG A 833 -11.10 -13.93 -28.46
CA ARG A 833 -12.54 -13.73 -28.26
C ARG A 833 -13.18 -14.57 -27.14
N VAL A 834 -12.70 -15.80 -26.91
CA VAL A 834 -13.23 -16.67 -25.82
C VAL A 834 -12.89 -16.13 -24.43
N ILE A 835 -11.73 -15.45 -24.30
CA ILE A 835 -11.29 -14.84 -23.05
C ILE A 835 -11.93 -13.44 -22.89
N PHE A 836 -12.01 -12.64 -23.96
CA PHE A 836 -12.67 -11.32 -23.95
C PHE A 836 -14.18 -11.42 -23.68
N ALA A 837 -14.92 -12.33 -24.33
CA ALA A 837 -16.36 -12.52 -24.10
C ALA A 837 -16.69 -12.99 -22.67
N LYS A 838 -15.76 -13.69 -21.99
CA LYS A 838 -15.88 -14.07 -20.57
C LYS A 838 -15.41 -12.98 -19.59
N CYS A 839 -14.71 -11.95 -20.06
CA CYS A 839 -14.27 -10.83 -19.23
C CYS A 839 -15.34 -9.74 -19.07
N GLU A 840 -16.33 -9.68 -19.96
CA GLU A 840 -17.51 -8.81 -19.83
C GLU A 840 -18.47 -9.31 -18.73
N ASP A 841 -18.67 -10.63 -18.62
CA ASP A 841 -19.39 -11.24 -17.49
C ASP A 841 -18.53 -11.33 -16.22
N ARG A 842 -18.53 -10.25 -15.44
CA ARG A 842 -17.87 -10.18 -14.13
C ARG A 842 -18.35 -11.25 -13.15
N ALA A 843 -19.58 -11.76 -13.28
CA ALA A 843 -20.13 -12.76 -12.36
C ALA A 843 -19.60 -14.16 -12.72
N GLY A 844 -19.61 -14.53 -14.01
CA GLY A 844 -19.03 -15.77 -14.52
C GLY A 844 -17.53 -15.88 -14.24
N TRP A 845 -16.76 -14.81 -14.42
CA TRP A 845 -15.31 -14.81 -14.11
C TRP A 845 -15.03 -14.96 -12.61
N ARG A 846 -15.83 -14.33 -11.74
CA ARG A 846 -15.72 -14.48 -10.28
C ARG A 846 -16.07 -15.90 -9.85
N SER A 847 -17.09 -16.50 -10.46
CA SER A 847 -17.47 -17.90 -10.23
C SER A 847 -16.38 -18.87 -10.70
N PHE A 848 -15.74 -18.61 -11.84
CA PHE A 848 -14.60 -19.40 -12.33
C PHE A 848 -13.37 -19.30 -11.41
N CYS A 849 -13.02 -18.09 -10.98
CA CYS A 849 -11.89 -17.86 -10.07
C CYS A 849 -12.12 -18.40 -8.65
N ALA A 850 -13.39 -18.58 -8.27
CA ALA A 850 -13.81 -19.16 -7.01
C ALA A 850 -13.90 -20.69 -7.14
N LEU A 851 -12.77 -21.39 -6.97
CA LEU A 851 -12.85 -22.79 -6.52
C LEU A 851 -13.63 -22.83 -5.20
N PRO A 852 -14.47 -23.86 -4.95
CA PRO A 852 -15.56 -23.83 -3.98
C PRO A 852 -15.02 -23.53 -2.58
N THR A 853 -15.08 -22.26 -2.22
CA THR A 853 -14.75 -21.76 -0.90
C THR A 853 -15.96 -20.94 -0.49
N ARG A 854 -16.85 -21.62 0.26
CA ARG A 854 -18.10 -21.12 0.85
C ARG A 854 -19.24 -20.83 -0.13
N ARG A 855 -20.12 -21.81 -0.31
CA ARG A 855 -21.54 -21.51 -0.09
C ARG A 855 -21.71 -21.40 1.43
N ARG A 856 -22.13 -20.23 1.92
CA ARG A 856 -23.00 -20.22 3.10
C ARG A 856 -24.34 -20.67 2.53
N ASP A 857 -24.77 -21.87 2.86
CA ASP A 857 -26.18 -22.19 2.69
C ASP A 857 -26.96 -21.16 3.54
N PRO A 858 -27.98 -20.49 2.99
CA PRO A 858 -28.90 -19.72 3.80
C PRO A 858 -29.67 -20.68 4.73
N PRO A 859 -30.14 -20.19 5.90
CA PRO A 859 -30.91 -21.02 6.84
C PRO A 859 -32.17 -21.61 6.21
#